data_AF-Q3M2M3-F1
#
_entry.id   AF-Q3M2M3-F1
#
_cell.length_a   1.000
_cell.length_b   1.000
_cell.length_c   1.000
_cell.angle_alpha   90.00
_cell.angle_beta   90.00
_cell.angle_gamma   90.00
#
_symmetry.space_group_name_H-M   'P 1'
#
loop_
_entity.id
_entity.type
_entity.pdbx_description
1 polymer ?
#
loop_
_entity_poly.entity_id
_entity_poly.type
_entity_poly.pdbx_seq_one_letter_code
_entity_poly.pdbx_strand_id
1 'polypeptide(L)'
;MFDKANQYAQKFRESIPSEQRLGAAAAAWSVGAARQDELERKNDGEEENKQSQTAIQKKIPNFVFAAFGEEIVSRLRQLQFDEMTLGTLGSEANNFKDKVWHPDEKYPIEIRASHHPRGHERHASRLVFVQDTNGEYKEYASLEPRTGQLPIGTQALANIIPGETYTANATIAVPGKPEVNFTIREIGKFAYAGQTFNAESVKLEIGTKSVPSQTVKIKLDGKTLGELDADSIKQLQPFNLVKDGQPFNLKLKTISDKENLGFVLAESPNGNLLRINNIGQYDYKGQTFNDENYRKLTLEVSQTQVKDAVFLNGQPLGVLFFKKDKEALKELGALQPGKLTQVQATLQSNFSTTVLKVDPESIKYPKSWTKESQAFGTQALNQEQQLLLEKTAPILQKIKERPTILFASREDKMLGITQMAVDNHKVEAVTKWLTQKNIALTQMPPEDFPLETKKGLAVFNLVNSTIPEEVSTAMTKKFGAVIESLQEYQDVVRSLPNRPESLQPSQPFPQVEQQTSPNPPASTPIFAPSTNEVVITGNTNISSPASPASSAPPTSPTPPVTIEDLRNWYNNAHNLGKPDEYKNRIVEIGNAFKAGQPLSVQAYAAMQQDNLDLENISRLTEMAQRIGMVWGQPAQDGFTMVRGKVYDLAYNGDRKDLVIAQKDGEVVFRLESGRVQINQVTPQVLQAFEQANNQAQAVLAKSKVQETEIQQ
;
A
#
# COMPACT_ATOMS: atom_id res chain seq x y z
N MET A 1 22.13 -42.56 -19.90
CA MET A 1 21.55 -42.35 -18.54
C MET A 1 20.43 -41.32 -18.55
N PHE A 2 20.61 -40.16 -19.19
CA PHE A 2 19.56 -39.16 -19.35
C PHE A 2 18.28 -39.70 -20.01
N ASP A 3 18.38 -40.56 -21.02
CA ASP A 3 17.19 -41.17 -21.64
C ASP A 3 16.36 -42.01 -20.66
N LYS A 4 17.03 -42.73 -19.75
CA LYS A 4 16.34 -43.51 -18.69
C LYS A 4 15.66 -42.57 -17.68
N ALA A 5 16.28 -41.44 -17.36
CA ALA A 5 15.70 -40.43 -16.48
C ALA A 5 14.48 -39.74 -17.12
N ASN A 6 14.54 -39.42 -18.41
CA ASN A 6 13.42 -38.87 -19.15
C ASN A 6 12.27 -39.89 -19.31
N GLN A 7 12.59 -41.17 -19.57
CA GLN A 7 11.60 -42.24 -19.58
C GLN A 7 10.92 -42.41 -18.22
N TYR A 8 11.65 -42.25 -17.12
CA TYR A 8 11.08 -42.29 -15.78
C TYR A 8 10.14 -41.11 -15.53
N ALA A 9 10.54 -39.89 -15.91
CA ALA A 9 9.71 -38.69 -15.83
C ALA A 9 8.42 -38.83 -16.67
N GLN A 10 8.53 -39.38 -17.88
CA GLN A 10 7.40 -39.66 -18.76
C GLN A 10 6.45 -40.70 -18.16
N LYS A 11 6.97 -41.82 -17.65
CA LYS A 11 6.15 -42.85 -16.98
C LYS A 11 5.45 -42.31 -15.75
N PHE A 12 6.11 -41.46 -14.99
CA PHE A 12 5.50 -40.77 -13.86
C PHE A 12 4.34 -39.87 -14.32
N ARG A 13 4.54 -39.07 -15.37
CA ARG A 13 3.49 -38.24 -15.98
C ARG A 13 2.30 -39.09 -16.46
N GLU A 14 2.58 -40.19 -17.15
CA GLU A 14 1.56 -41.10 -17.71
C GLU A 14 0.78 -41.85 -16.62
N SER A 15 1.37 -42.08 -15.44
CA SER A 15 0.68 -42.66 -14.28
C SER A 15 -0.39 -41.74 -13.67
N ILE A 16 -0.39 -40.45 -14.05
CA ILE A 16 -1.35 -39.46 -13.56
C ILE A 16 -2.50 -39.33 -14.59
N PRO A 17 -3.77 -39.41 -14.16
CA PRO A 17 -4.92 -39.19 -15.04
C PRO A 17 -4.85 -37.82 -15.73
N SER A 18 -5.21 -37.74 -17.00
CA SER A 18 -5.08 -36.54 -17.85
C SER A 18 -5.64 -35.27 -17.20
N GLU A 19 -6.81 -35.38 -16.57
CA GLU A 19 -7.54 -34.33 -15.90
C GLU A 19 -6.86 -33.83 -14.61
N GLN A 20 -5.96 -34.62 -14.03
CA GLN A 20 -5.21 -34.28 -12.82
C GLN A 20 -3.79 -33.76 -13.13
N ARG A 21 -3.30 -33.90 -14.37
CA ARG A 21 -1.92 -33.55 -14.74
C ARG A 21 -1.58 -32.08 -14.52
N LEU A 22 -2.51 -31.15 -14.78
CA LEU A 22 -2.30 -29.73 -14.50
C LEU A 22 -2.12 -29.44 -13.00
N GLY A 23 -2.92 -30.09 -12.15
CA GLY A 23 -2.79 -29.97 -10.70
C GLY A 23 -1.47 -30.57 -10.19
N ALA A 24 -1.09 -31.73 -10.73
CA ALA A 24 0.19 -32.38 -10.42
C ALA A 24 1.40 -31.56 -10.89
N ALA A 25 1.33 -30.95 -12.08
CA ALA A 25 2.36 -30.05 -12.60
C ALA A 25 2.55 -28.83 -11.69
N ALA A 26 1.46 -28.22 -11.23
CA ALA A 26 1.50 -27.09 -10.30
C ALA A 26 2.11 -27.47 -8.94
N ALA A 27 1.74 -28.64 -8.41
CA ALA A 27 2.32 -29.17 -7.17
C ALA A 27 3.82 -29.45 -7.34
N ALA A 28 4.22 -30.13 -8.42
CA ALA A 28 5.62 -30.42 -8.73
C ALA A 28 6.44 -29.14 -8.91
N TRP A 29 5.90 -28.11 -9.56
CA TRP A 29 6.53 -26.79 -9.69
C TRP A 29 6.73 -26.11 -8.34
N SER A 30 5.71 -26.10 -7.48
CA SER A 30 5.76 -25.52 -6.13
C SER A 30 6.83 -26.16 -5.24
N VAL A 31 7.10 -27.45 -5.46
CA VAL A 31 8.12 -28.21 -4.73
C VAL A 31 9.52 -28.04 -5.36
N GLY A 32 9.60 -28.09 -6.69
CA GLY A 32 10.85 -28.21 -7.45
C GLY A 32 11.47 -26.91 -7.97
N ALA A 33 10.75 -25.79 -7.94
CA ALA A 33 11.27 -24.48 -8.32
C ALA A 33 11.68 -23.65 -7.09
N ALA A 34 12.72 -22.83 -7.24
CA ALA A 34 13.08 -21.80 -6.24
C ALA A 34 12.07 -20.66 -6.32
N ARG A 35 11.67 -20.11 -5.18
CA ARG A 35 10.68 -19.02 -5.15
C ARG A 35 11.36 -17.66 -5.37
N GLN A 36 10.61 -16.70 -5.92
CA GLN A 36 11.10 -15.37 -6.28
C GLN A 36 11.75 -14.65 -5.06
N ASP A 37 11.11 -14.75 -3.90
CA ASP A 37 11.55 -14.22 -2.61
C ASP A 37 12.81 -14.91 -2.05
N GLU A 38 13.07 -16.17 -2.40
CA GLU A 38 14.33 -16.89 -2.08
C GLU A 38 15.50 -16.41 -2.95
N LEU A 39 15.21 -15.94 -4.18
CA LEU A 39 16.20 -15.50 -5.15
C LEU A 39 16.57 -14.01 -5.02
N GLU A 40 15.63 -13.17 -4.58
CA GLU A 40 15.82 -11.72 -4.44
C GLU A 40 16.71 -11.32 -3.25
N ARG A 41 16.76 -12.13 -2.18
CA ARG A 41 17.64 -11.90 -1.01
C ARG A 41 19.14 -11.93 -1.32
N LYS A 42 19.54 -12.44 -2.48
CA LYS A 42 20.97 -12.51 -2.86
C LYS A 42 21.55 -11.17 -3.32
N ASN A 43 20.70 -10.18 -3.62
CA ASN A 43 21.11 -8.92 -4.21
C ASN A 43 21.16 -7.76 -3.20
N ASP A 44 20.66 -7.96 -1.98
CA ASP A 44 20.68 -6.96 -0.91
C ASP A 44 21.95 -7.10 -0.05
N GLY A 45 23.11 -6.82 -0.64
CA GLY A 45 24.24 -6.21 0.06
C GLY A 45 25.05 -7.01 1.10
N GLU A 46 25.04 -8.34 1.16
CA GLU A 46 26.00 -9.08 2.01
C GLU A 46 27.23 -9.56 1.22
N GLU A 47 28.21 -8.67 1.05
CA GLU A 47 29.61 -9.07 0.99
C GLU A 47 30.23 -8.89 2.38
N GLU A 48 31.02 -9.89 2.79
CA GLU A 48 31.86 -9.95 4.00
C GLU A 48 31.20 -10.40 5.33
N ASN A 49 30.82 -11.69 5.40
CA ASN A 49 31.33 -12.56 6.47
C ASN A 49 31.25 -14.05 6.09
N LYS A 50 32.41 -14.70 6.01
CA LYS A 50 32.66 -16.00 5.37
C LYS A 50 32.28 -17.25 6.19
N GLN A 51 31.30 -17.22 7.08
CA GLN A 51 31.04 -18.39 7.95
C GLN A 51 29.62 -18.95 8.06
N SER A 52 28.62 -18.39 7.37
CA SER A 52 27.30 -19.04 7.26
C SER A 52 26.72 -18.93 5.86
N GLN A 53 27.49 -19.36 4.85
CA GLN A 53 26.93 -19.70 3.55
C GLN A 53 26.30 -21.11 3.63
N THR A 54 25.16 -21.26 4.30
CA THR A 54 24.24 -22.35 3.92
C THR A 54 23.64 -21.94 2.58
N ALA A 55 24.33 -22.36 1.51
CA ALA A 55 23.92 -22.15 0.14
C ALA A 55 22.43 -22.45 0.01
N ILE A 56 21.61 -21.42 -0.25
CA ILE A 56 20.27 -21.60 -0.78
C ILE A 56 20.46 -22.48 -2.02
N GLN A 57 20.14 -23.77 -1.91
CA GLN A 57 20.26 -24.69 -3.03
C GLN A 57 19.33 -24.14 -4.11
N LYS A 58 19.89 -23.65 -5.21
CA LYS A 58 19.12 -23.36 -6.41
C LYS A 58 18.37 -24.63 -6.76
N LYS A 59 17.08 -24.70 -6.42
CA LYS A 59 16.23 -25.81 -6.82
C LYS A 59 16.15 -25.73 -8.34
N ILE A 60 16.65 -26.78 -9.00
CA ILE A 60 16.64 -26.86 -10.45
C ILE A 60 15.40 -27.68 -10.82
N PRO A 61 14.36 -27.07 -11.41
CA PRO A 61 13.09 -27.73 -11.70
C PRO A 61 13.18 -28.69 -12.90
N ASN A 62 14.35 -29.27 -13.19
CA ASN A 62 14.60 -30.13 -14.34
C ASN A 62 13.62 -31.31 -14.41
N PHE A 63 13.29 -31.92 -13.27
CA PHE A 63 12.28 -32.98 -13.22
C PHE A 63 10.89 -32.47 -13.60
N VAL A 64 10.50 -31.28 -13.15
CA VAL A 64 9.19 -30.68 -13.43
C VAL A 64 9.05 -30.41 -14.93
N PHE A 65 10.10 -29.87 -15.55
CA PHE A 65 10.14 -29.67 -17.00
C PHE A 65 10.17 -30.98 -17.79
N ALA A 66 10.90 -31.99 -17.31
CA ALA A 66 10.97 -33.30 -17.95
C ALA A 66 9.65 -34.09 -17.84
N ALA A 67 8.94 -33.97 -16.72
CA ALA A 67 7.70 -34.72 -16.45
C ALA A 67 6.44 -33.96 -16.86
N PHE A 68 6.43 -32.62 -16.93
CA PHE A 68 5.20 -31.83 -17.14
C PHE A 68 5.38 -30.70 -18.15
N GLY A 69 6.28 -30.87 -19.12
CA GLY A 69 6.58 -29.85 -20.12
C GLY A 69 5.34 -29.37 -20.89
N GLU A 70 4.44 -30.29 -21.28
CA GLU A 70 3.20 -29.96 -22.00
C GLU A 70 2.25 -29.12 -21.15
N GLU A 71 2.05 -29.49 -19.88
CA GLU A 71 1.21 -28.77 -18.94
C GLU A 71 1.74 -27.36 -18.66
N ILE A 72 3.06 -27.22 -18.47
CA ILE A 72 3.72 -25.93 -18.28
C ILE A 72 3.53 -25.06 -19.52
N VAL A 73 3.81 -25.58 -20.72
CA VAL A 73 3.60 -24.88 -21.99
C VAL A 73 2.13 -24.47 -22.16
N SER A 74 1.18 -25.34 -21.81
CA SER A 74 -0.26 -25.02 -21.91
C SER A 74 -0.66 -23.85 -21.01
N ARG A 75 -0.08 -23.76 -19.80
CA ARG A 75 -0.34 -22.65 -18.88
C ARG A 75 0.37 -21.38 -19.34
N LEU A 76 1.57 -21.49 -19.90
CA LEU A 76 2.27 -20.35 -20.50
C LEU A 76 1.52 -19.80 -21.73
N ARG A 77 0.88 -20.65 -22.53
CA ARG A 77 -0.01 -20.22 -23.62
C ARG A 77 -1.27 -19.50 -23.12
N GLN A 78 -1.76 -19.84 -21.92
CA GLN A 78 -2.89 -19.15 -21.29
C GLN A 78 -2.50 -17.83 -20.61
N LEU A 79 -1.22 -17.64 -20.30
CA LEU A 79 -0.68 -16.43 -19.67
C LEU A 79 -0.18 -15.40 -20.71
N GLN A 80 -0.68 -15.48 -21.95
CA GLN A 80 -0.40 -14.45 -22.94
C GLN A 80 -0.93 -13.12 -22.41
N PHE A 81 -0.02 -12.23 -22.02
CA PHE A 81 -0.32 -10.84 -21.66
C PHE A 81 -0.63 -10.07 -22.94
N ASP A 82 -1.71 -10.46 -23.59
CA ASP A 82 -2.20 -9.92 -24.85
C ASP A 82 -2.91 -8.58 -24.63
N GLU A 83 -3.54 -8.36 -23.48
CA GLU A 83 -4.14 -7.08 -23.14
C GLU A 83 -3.39 -6.36 -22.02
N MET A 84 -2.92 -5.15 -22.32
CA MET A 84 -2.21 -4.30 -21.37
C MET A 84 -2.85 -2.92 -21.26
N THR A 85 -3.12 -2.46 -20.04
CA THR A 85 -3.68 -1.12 -19.81
C THR A 85 -2.57 -0.09 -19.66
N LEU A 86 -2.68 1.01 -20.41
CA LEU A 86 -1.79 2.15 -20.39
C LEU A 86 -2.48 3.34 -19.73
N GLY A 87 -1.76 4.04 -18.85
CA GLY A 87 -2.19 5.26 -18.16
C GLY A 87 -1.34 6.47 -18.53
N THR A 88 -1.54 7.60 -17.84
CA THR A 88 -0.78 8.86 -18.04
C THR A 88 -0.89 9.45 -19.46
N LEU A 89 -1.99 9.19 -20.19
CA LEU A 89 -2.16 9.66 -21.58
C LEU A 89 -2.11 11.19 -21.72
N GLY A 90 -2.48 11.92 -20.67
CA GLY A 90 -2.45 13.38 -20.62
C GLY A 90 -1.06 14.00 -20.38
N SER A 91 -0.04 13.18 -20.15
CA SER A 91 1.33 13.63 -19.90
C SER A 91 1.88 14.47 -21.04
N GLU A 92 2.68 15.48 -20.72
CA GLU A 92 3.46 16.25 -21.71
C GLU A 92 4.50 15.39 -22.46
N ALA A 93 4.95 14.29 -21.85
CA ALA A 93 5.85 13.32 -22.46
C ALA A 93 5.16 12.40 -23.49
N ASN A 94 3.83 12.48 -23.66
CA ASN A 94 3.13 11.73 -24.70
C ASN A 94 3.37 12.37 -26.08
N ASN A 95 4.22 11.75 -26.89
CA ASN A 95 4.54 12.25 -28.24
C ASN A 95 3.41 12.06 -29.26
N PHE A 96 2.37 11.31 -28.91
CA PHE A 96 1.21 11.03 -29.76
C PHE A 96 -0.06 11.68 -29.25
N LYS A 97 0.07 12.79 -28.52
CA LYS A 97 -1.07 13.61 -28.11
C LYS A 97 -1.90 13.97 -29.35
N ASP A 98 -3.21 13.79 -29.24
CA ASP A 98 -4.20 14.04 -30.29
C ASP A 98 -4.13 13.12 -31.54
N LYS A 99 -3.22 12.13 -31.59
CA LYS A 99 -3.22 11.12 -32.65
C LYS A 99 -4.44 10.21 -32.52
N VAL A 100 -5.18 10.06 -33.62
CA VAL A 100 -6.27 9.08 -33.74
C VAL A 100 -5.67 7.72 -34.12
N TRP A 101 -5.96 6.70 -33.32
CA TRP A 101 -5.50 5.34 -33.55
C TRP A 101 -6.62 4.52 -34.21
N HIS A 102 -6.27 3.72 -35.22
CA HIS A 102 -7.22 2.80 -35.83
C HIS A 102 -7.24 1.48 -35.02
N PRO A 103 -8.39 1.07 -34.47
CA PRO A 103 -8.46 -0.09 -33.56
C PRO A 103 -7.97 -1.40 -34.18
N ASP A 104 -8.11 -1.56 -35.49
CA ASP A 104 -7.71 -2.77 -36.22
C ASP A 104 -6.27 -2.72 -36.74
N GLU A 105 -5.63 -1.54 -36.72
CA GLU A 105 -4.26 -1.37 -37.18
C GLU A 105 -3.27 -1.79 -36.10
N LYS A 106 -2.25 -2.54 -36.51
CA LYS A 106 -1.17 -3.01 -35.63
C LYS A 106 0.03 -2.08 -35.74
N TYR A 107 0.45 -1.55 -34.61
CA TYR A 107 1.59 -0.65 -34.51
C TYR A 107 2.78 -1.36 -33.86
N PRO A 108 4.01 -1.16 -34.37
CA PRO A 108 5.21 -1.65 -33.70
C PRO A 108 5.42 -0.92 -32.38
N ILE A 109 5.61 -1.69 -31.32
CA ILE A 109 5.80 -1.19 -29.96
C ILE A 109 7.08 -1.74 -29.32
N GLU A 110 7.58 -1.00 -28.34
CA GLU A 110 8.67 -1.44 -27.48
C GLU A 110 8.39 -1.04 -26.02
N ILE A 111 8.61 -1.98 -25.09
CA ILE A 111 8.48 -1.71 -23.66
C ILE A 111 9.84 -1.32 -23.11
N ARG A 112 9.95 -0.16 -22.47
CA ARG A 112 11.20 0.35 -21.89
C ARG A 112 11.03 0.73 -20.42
N ALA A 113 12.15 0.82 -19.70
CA ALA A 113 12.16 1.45 -18.40
C ALA A 113 11.98 2.97 -18.56
N SER A 114 11.29 3.60 -17.62
CA SER A 114 11.22 5.05 -17.56
C SER A 114 12.59 5.68 -17.38
N HIS A 115 12.88 6.70 -18.20
CA HIS A 115 14.07 7.54 -18.09
C HIS A 115 13.77 8.85 -17.33
N HIS A 116 12.55 9.03 -16.84
CA HIS A 116 12.12 10.27 -16.19
C HIS A 116 12.67 10.38 -14.76
N PRO A 117 13.06 11.59 -14.31
CA PRO A 117 13.59 11.83 -12.97
C PRO A 117 12.52 11.68 -11.88
N ARG A 118 12.96 11.57 -10.62
CA ARG A 118 12.08 11.58 -9.44
C ARG A 118 11.18 12.83 -9.45
N GLY A 119 9.91 12.65 -9.11
CA GLY A 119 8.90 13.72 -9.13
C GLY A 119 8.07 13.78 -10.42
N HIS A 120 8.54 13.18 -11.51
CA HIS A 120 7.72 13.01 -12.72
C HIS A 120 6.68 11.90 -12.51
N GLU A 121 5.46 12.09 -13.03
CA GLU A 121 4.35 11.12 -12.85
C GLU A 121 4.67 9.72 -13.43
N ARG A 122 5.55 9.67 -14.42
CA ARG A 122 6.02 8.44 -15.07
C ARG A 122 7.33 7.90 -14.47
N HIS A 123 7.85 8.49 -13.40
CA HIS A 123 9.09 8.02 -12.77
C HIS A 123 8.97 6.56 -12.35
N ALA A 124 10.03 5.78 -12.58
CA ALA A 124 10.14 4.38 -12.17
C ALA A 124 8.96 3.49 -12.60
N SER A 125 8.42 3.76 -13.79
CA SER A 125 7.38 2.97 -14.44
C SER A 125 7.93 2.25 -15.68
N ARG A 126 7.20 1.25 -16.17
CA ARG A 126 7.41 0.74 -17.54
C ARG A 126 6.67 1.63 -18.52
N LEU A 127 7.34 1.98 -19.60
CA LEU A 127 6.82 2.83 -20.65
C LEU A 127 6.63 2.03 -21.93
N VAL A 128 5.55 2.32 -22.65
CA VAL A 128 5.34 1.86 -24.02
C VAL A 128 5.79 2.96 -24.98
N PHE A 129 6.67 2.55 -25.89
CA PHE A 129 7.08 3.33 -27.03
C PHE A 129 6.40 2.77 -28.28
N VAL A 130 5.96 3.65 -29.18
CA VAL A 130 5.35 3.27 -30.45
C VAL A 130 6.22 3.79 -31.58
N GLN A 131 6.41 2.98 -32.62
CA GLN A 131 7.16 3.38 -33.80
C GLN A 131 6.34 4.39 -34.61
N ASP A 132 6.90 5.57 -34.83
CA ASP A 132 6.32 6.63 -35.65
C ASP A 132 6.60 6.40 -37.15
N THR A 133 6.01 7.21 -38.04
CA THR A 133 6.13 7.06 -39.51
C THR A 133 7.57 7.06 -40.03
N ASN A 134 8.49 7.66 -39.28
CA ASN A 134 9.92 7.74 -39.63
C ASN A 134 10.73 6.52 -39.16
N GLY A 135 10.07 5.51 -38.56
CA GLY A 135 10.73 4.32 -38.02
C GLY A 135 11.33 4.52 -36.62
N GLU A 136 11.22 5.71 -36.02
CA GLU A 136 11.70 6.00 -34.68
C GLU A 136 10.66 5.65 -33.60
N TYR A 137 11.11 5.02 -32.52
CA TYR A 137 10.26 4.72 -31.36
C TYR A 137 10.14 5.95 -30.46
N LYS A 138 8.92 6.47 -30.33
CA LYS A 138 8.59 7.62 -29.47
C LYS A 138 7.75 7.21 -28.28
N GLU A 139 7.85 7.97 -27.19
CA GLU A 139 7.16 7.66 -25.95
C GLU A 139 5.65 7.90 -26.09
N TYR A 140 4.86 6.91 -25.68
CA TYR A 140 3.41 7.03 -25.67
C TYR A 140 2.87 7.19 -24.24
N ALA A 141 2.99 6.13 -23.43
CA ALA A 141 2.29 6.05 -22.15
C ALA A 141 2.95 5.07 -21.18
N SER A 142 2.61 5.16 -19.89
CA SER A 142 3.06 4.22 -18.87
C SER A 142 2.13 3.00 -18.78
N LEU A 143 2.70 1.82 -18.54
CA LEU A 143 1.95 0.61 -18.20
C LEU A 143 1.41 0.73 -16.78
N GLU A 144 0.13 0.42 -16.61
CA GLU A 144 -0.45 0.37 -15.28
C GLU A 144 0.16 -0.76 -14.44
N PRO A 145 0.46 -0.56 -13.14
CA PRO A 145 1.17 -1.56 -12.34
C PRO A 145 0.47 -2.91 -12.21
N ARG A 146 -0.86 -2.94 -12.35
CA ARG A 146 -1.69 -4.16 -12.18
C ARG A 146 -1.98 -4.90 -13.48
N THR A 147 -1.62 -4.33 -14.62
CA THR A 147 -1.82 -5.01 -15.90
C THR A 147 -0.80 -6.13 -16.08
N GLY A 148 -1.07 -7.05 -17.01
CA GLY A 148 -0.05 -7.99 -17.48
C GLY A 148 1.24 -7.27 -17.91
N GLN A 149 2.41 -7.85 -17.67
CA GLN A 149 3.67 -7.17 -17.96
C GLN A 149 4.61 -8.06 -18.75
N LEU A 150 5.07 -7.55 -19.88
CA LEU A 150 6.18 -8.13 -20.62
C LEU A 150 7.52 -7.56 -20.13
N PRO A 151 8.63 -8.30 -20.31
CA PRO A 151 9.96 -7.84 -19.93
C PRO A 151 10.35 -6.50 -20.59
N ILE A 152 11.14 -5.69 -19.88
CA ILE A 152 11.74 -4.47 -20.44
C ILE A 152 12.66 -4.84 -21.60
N GLY A 153 12.49 -4.16 -22.74
CA GLY A 153 13.14 -4.44 -24.02
C GLY A 153 12.32 -5.33 -24.96
N THR A 154 11.11 -5.75 -24.56
CA THR A 154 10.23 -6.52 -25.45
C THR A 154 9.72 -5.64 -26.59
N GLN A 155 9.77 -6.17 -27.81
CA GLN A 155 9.19 -5.57 -29.01
C GLN A 155 8.03 -6.44 -29.51
N ALA A 156 6.97 -5.83 -30.02
CA ALA A 156 5.82 -6.55 -30.58
C ALA A 156 5.04 -5.65 -31.56
N LEU A 157 4.05 -6.23 -32.22
CA LEU A 157 2.96 -5.51 -32.88
C LEU A 157 1.75 -5.47 -31.94
N ALA A 158 1.06 -4.33 -31.88
CA ALA A 158 -0.11 -4.19 -31.03
C ALA A 158 -1.15 -3.23 -31.59
N ASN A 159 -2.42 -3.53 -31.35
CA ASN A 159 -3.51 -2.59 -31.55
C ASN A 159 -3.59 -1.63 -30.37
N ILE A 160 -3.86 -0.36 -30.65
CA ILE A 160 -4.03 0.68 -29.63
C ILE A 160 -5.50 1.07 -29.62
N ILE A 161 -6.19 0.67 -28.56
CA ILE A 161 -7.65 0.79 -28.44
C ILE A 161 -7.97 1.72 -27.28
N PRO A 162 -8.89 2.68 -27.45
CA PRO A 162 -9.30 3.55 -26.35
C PRO A 162 -9.85 2.73 -25.16
N GLY A 163 -9.48 3.12 -23.94
CA GLY A 163 -9.98 2.48 -22.71
C GLY A 163 -11.43 2.85 -22.40
N GLU A 164 -11.93 2.41 -21.25
CA GLU A 164 -13.27 2.80 -20.80
C GLU A 164 -13.36 4.30 -20.52
N THR A 165 -14.50 4.91 -20.86
CA THR A 165 -14.78 6.32 -20.65
C THR A 165 -15.70 6.50 -19.45
N TYR A 166 -15.30 7.39 -18.54
CA TYR A 166 -16.11 7.75 -17.37
C TYR A 166 -16.54 9.22 -17.37
N THR A 167 -15.98 10.01 -18.30
CA THR A 167 -16.25 11.43 -18.46
C THR A 167 -16.25 11.82 -19.93
N ALA A 168 -16.93 12.92 -20.26
CA ALA A 168 -16.95 13.52 -21.59
C ALA A 168 -16.89 15.05 -21.47
N ASN A 169 -16.26 15.71 -22.43
CA ASN A 169 -16.33 17.15 -22.60
C ASN A 169 -17.49 17.50 -23.54
N ALA A 170 -18.20 18.56 -23.20
CA ALA A 170 -19.22 19.15 -24.05
C ALA A 170 -18.90 20.62 -24.30
N THR A 171 -19.03 21.02 -25.56
CA THR A 171 -18.77 22.39 -26.03
C THR A 171 -20.06 23.01 -26.55
N ILE A 172 -20.46 24.15 -25.99
CA ILE A 172 -21.60 24.93 -26.46
C ILE A 172 -21.08 26.19 -27.14
N ALA A 173 -21.40 26.35 -28.43
CA ALA A 173 -21.14 27.56 -29.19
C ALA A 173 -22.47 28.28 -29.44
N VAL A 174 -22.62 29.49 -28.90
CA VAL A 174 -23.76 30.37 -29.17
C VAL A 174 -23.26 31.59 -29.96
N PRO A 175 -23.87 31.93 -31.11
CA PRO A 175 -23.46 33.10 -31.89
C PRO A 175 -23.41 34.38 -31.01
N GLY A 176 -22.29 35.08 -31.04
CA GLY A 176 -22.08 36.31 -30.29
C GLY A 176 -21.74 36.13 -28.80
N LYS A 177 -21.54 34.90 -28.31
CA LYS A 177 -21.03 34.61 -26.96
C LYS A 177 -19.75 33.76 -27.02
N PRO A 178 -18.87 33.84 -26.01
CA PRO A 178 -17.73 32.93 -25.89
C PRO A 178 -18.19 31.47 -25.81
N GLU A 179 -17.39 30.57 -26.39
CA GLU A 179 -17.64 29.13 -26.27
C GLU A 179 -17.52 28.67 -24.81
N VAL A 180 -18.46 27.82 -24.40
CA VAL A 180 -18.47 27.22 -23.06
C VAL A 180 -18.10 25.75 -23.18
N ASN A 181 -16.95 25.38 -22.61
CA ASN A 181 -16.49 24.00 -22.46
C ASN A 181 -16.74 23.53 -21.03
N PHE A 182 -17.38 22.37 -20.87
CA PHE A 182 -17.64 21.78 -19.55
C PHE A 182 -17.48 20.26 -19.55
N THR A 183 -17.19 19.71 -18.37
CA THR A 183 -16.98 18.27 -18.17
C THR A 183 -18.21 17.60 -17.58
N ILE A 184 -18.66 16.54 -18.23
CA ILE A 184 -19.70 15.62 -17.77
C ILE A 184 -19.01 14.43 -17.09
N ARG A 185 -19.31 14.17 -15.81
CA ARG A 185 -18.71 13.07 -15.05
C ARG A 185 -19.72 11.96 -14.75
N GLU A 186 -19.19 10.83 -14.29
CA GLU A 186 -19.98 9.67 -13.82
C GLU A 186 -20.80 9.01 -14.93
N ILE A 187 -20.39 9.10 -16.21
CA ILE A 187 -21.15 8.53 -17.34
C ILE A 187 -21.39 7.02 -17.13
N GLY A 188 -20.38 6.31 -16.62
CA GLY A 188 -20.47 4.89 -16.26
C GLY A 188 -21.53 4.53 -15.21
N LYS A 189 -22.15 5.50 -14.54
CA LYS A 189 -23.22 5.28 -13.55
C LYS A 189 -24.64 5.45 -14.11
N PHE A 190 -24.78 5.83 -15.38
CA PHE A 190 -26.08 6.18 -15.97
C PHE A 190 -26.34 5.44 -17.29
N ALA A 191 -27.33 5.91 -18.07
CA ALA A 191 -27.88 5.19 -19.22
C ALA A 191 -26.90 4.98 -20.37
N TYR A 192 -25.79 5.71 -20.38
CA TYR A 192 -24.77 5.72 -21.43
C TYR A 192 -23.46 5.10 -20.99
N ALA A 193 -23.47 4.28 -19.94
CA ALA A 193 -22.29 3.57 -19.47
C ALA A 193 -21.67 2.71 -20.59
N GLY A 194 -20.36 2.85 -20.80
CA GLY A 194 -19.62 2.14 -21.86
C GLY A 194 -19.79 2.71 -23.27
N GLN A 195 -20.61 3.75 -23.46
CA GLN A 195 -20.74 4.42 -24.75
C GLN A 195 -19.64 5.48 -24.95
N THR A 196 -19.09 5.52 -26.15
CA THR A 196 -18.08 6.49 -26.57
C THR A 196 -18.70 7.52 -27.51
N PHE A 197 -18.33 8.79 -27.31
CA PHE A 197 -18.75 9.95 -28.11
C PHE A 197 -17.54 10.56 -28.82
N ASN A 198 -17.64 10.79 -30.13
CA ASN A 198 -16.50 11.19 -30.99
C ASN A 198 -16.71 12.58 -31.61
N ALA A 199 -16.84 13.61 -30.76
CA ALA A 199 -17.08 14.99 -31.17
C ALA A 199 -18.35 15.16 -32.04
N GLU A 200 -19.40 14.42 -31.71
CA GLU A 200 -20.68 14.48 -32.41
C GLU A 200 -21.54 15.65 -31.91
N SER A 201 -22.31 16.25 -32.82
CA SER A 201 -23.23 17.34 -32.49
C SER A 201 -24.52 16.76 -31.93
N VAL A 202 -24.82 17.08 -30.68
CA VAL A 202 -25.95 16.53 -29.91
C VAL A 202 -26.75 17.63 -29.23
N LYS A 203 -28.01 17.33 -28.94
CA LYS A 203 -28.88 18.18 -28.15
C LYS A 203 -28.89 17.70 -26.70
N LEU A 204 -28.23 18.45 -25.83
CA LEU A 204 -28.15 18.15 -24.41
C LEU A 204 -29.26 18.86 -23.63
N GLU A 205 -29.71 18.23 -22.56
CA GLU A 205 -30.62 18.80 -21.57
C GLU A 205 -29.88 18.99 -20.26
N ILE A 206 -29.69 20.24 -19.82
CA ILE A 206 -28.88 20.58 -18.65
C ILE A 206 -29.78 21.19 -17.58
N GLY A 207 -29.65 20.73 -16.33
CA GLY A 207 -30.42 21.29 -15.22
C GLY A 207 -30.21 20.59 -13.89
N THR A 208 -30.77 21.15 -12.83
CA THR A 208 -30.81 20.49 -11.51
C THR A 208 -32.05 19.59 -11.41
N LYS A 209 -31.86 18.27 -11.46
CA LYS A 209 -32.96 17.27 -11.46
C LYS A 209 -32.60 16.03 -10.65
N SER A 210 -33.61 15.28 -10.23
CA SER A 210 -33.42 13.97 -9.61
C SER A 210 -32.87 12.97 -10.62
N VAL A 211 -31.77 12.30 -10.27
CA VAL A 211 -31.14 11.20 -11.03
C VAL A 211 -31.10 9.93 -10.19
N PRO A 212 -31.04 8.73 -10.78
CA PRO A 212 -30.87 7.49 -10.04
C PRO A 212 -29.64 7.57 -9.11
N SER A 213 -29.81 7.16 -7.85
CA SER A 213 -28.69 7.06 -6.91
C SER A 213 -28.19 5.63 -6.88
N GLN A 214 -26.88 5.46 -7.06
CA GLN A 214 -26.20 4.18 -6.81
C GLN A 214 -25.56 4.14 -5.41
N THR A 215 -25.66 5.23 -4.66
CA THR A 215 -25.09 5.32 -3.33
C THR A 215 -25.99 4.60 -2.35
N VAL A 216 -25.46 3.53 -1.75
CA VAL A 216 -26.09 2.82 -0.63
C VAL A 216 -25.38 3.25 0.64
N LYS A 217 -26.09 3.96 1.51
CA LYS A 217 -25.57 4.36 2.81
C LYS A 217 -25.81 3.25 3.82
N ILE A 218 -24.97 3.20 4.84
CA ILE A 218 -25.17 2.32 5.99
C ILE A 218 -25.20 3.15 7.26
N LYS A 219 -26.18 2.85 8.12
CA LYS A 219 -26.43 3.56 9.37
C LYS A 219 -26.09 2.68 10.56
N LEU A 220 -25.50 3.31 11.56
CA LEU A 220 -25.31 2.79 12.90
C LEU A 220 -26.12 3.70 13.83
N ASP A 221 -26.89 3.12 14.76
CA ASP A 221 -27.72 3.87 15.72
C ASP A 221 -28.57 5.00 15.10
N GLY A 222 -29.09 4.77 13.88
CA GLY A 222 -29.90 5.73 13.12
C GLY A 222 -29.12 6.86 12.44
N LYS A 223 -27.81 6.96 12.66
CA LYS A 223 -26.91 7.94 12.04
C LYS A 223 -26.10 7.31 10.90
N THR A 224 -25.72 8.10 9.90
CA THR A 224 -24.98 7.64 8.72
C THR A 224 -23.54 7.35 9.10
N LEU A 225 -23.14 6.08 9.03
CA LEU A 225 -21.77 5.63 9.24
C LEU A 225 -20.91 5.89 7.99
N GLY A 226 -21.44 5.57 6.81
CA GLY A 226 -20.73 5.76 5.55
C GLY A 226 -21.48 5.17 4.36
N GLU A 227 -20.76 4.95 3.26
CA GLU A 227 -21.30 4.41 2.02
C GLU A 227 -20.74 3.01 1.76
N LEU A 228 -21.58 2.05 1.39
CA LEU A 228 -21.09 0.76 0.93
C LEU A 228 -20.30 0.90 -0.36
N ASP A 229 -19.18 0.18 -0.44
CA ASP A 229 -18.41 0.10 -1.68
C ASP A 229 -19.18 -0.66 -2.79
N ALA A 230 -18.83 -0.40 -4.05
CA ALA A 230 -19.53 -0.97 -5.21
C ALA A 230 -19.49 -2.51 -5.24
N ASP A 231 -18.39 -3.14 -4.84
CA ASP A 231 -18.26 -4.59 -4.78
C ASP A 231 -19.08 -5.17 -3.63
N SER A 232 -19.12 -4.52 -2.46
CA SER A 232 -20.05 -4.89 -1.38
C SER A 232 -21.50 -4.84 -1.86
N ILE A 233 -21.89 -3.80 -2.62
CA ILE A 233 -23.24 -3.71 -3.19
C ILE A 233 -23.49 -4.87 -4.17
N LYS A 234 -22.56 -5.15 -5.09
CA LYS A 234 -22.67 -6.27 -6.04
C LYS A 234 -22.77 -7.62 -5.32
N GLN A 235 -22.05 -7.82 -4.23
CA GLN A 235 -22.12 -9.06 -3.43
C GLN A 235 -23.48 -9.23 -2.74
N LEU A 236 -24.12 -8.14 -2.33
CA LEU A 236 -25.45 -8.16 -1.68
C LEU A 236 -26.61 -8.31 -2.68
N GLN A 237 -26.43 -7.91 -3.94
CA GLN A 237 -27.48 -7.92 -4.96
C GLN A 237 -28.06 -9.32 -5.27
N PRO A 238 -27.27 -10.39 -5.51
CA PRO A 238 -27.79 -11.73 -5.77
C PRO A 238 -28.69 -12.28 -4.66
N PHE A 239 -28.48 -11.80 -3.43
CA PHE A 239 -29.26 -12.21 -2.26
C PHE A 239 -30.43 -11.27 -1.96
N ASN A 240 -30.67 -10.27 -2.81
CA ASN A 240 -31.74 -9.28 -2.67
C ASN A 240 -31.70 -8.54 -1.31
N LEU A 241 -30.48 -8.23 -0.85
CA LEU A 241 -30.21 -7.58 0.44
C LEU A 241 -29.96 -6.06 0.32
N VAL A 242 -29.93 -5.51 -0.89
CA VAL A 242 -29.81 -4.05 -1.11
C VAL A 242 -31.20 -3.41 -1.05
N LYS A 243 -31.75 -3.28 0.16
CA LYS A 243 -33.08 -2.70 0.42
C LYS A 243 -33.00 -1.63 1.49
N ASP A 244 -33.83 -0.61 1.35
CA ASP A 244 -33.95 0.44 2.36
C ASP A 244 -34.40 -0.16 3.71
N GLY A 245 -33.75 0.23 4.79
CA GLY A 245 -33.99 -0.30 6.13
C GLY A 245 -33.47 -1.73 6.38
N GLN A 246 -32.79 -2.37 5.41
CA GLN A 246 -32.28 -3.75 5.59
C GLN A 246 -31.34 -3.82 6.80
N PRO A 247 -31.65 -4.65 7.83
CA PRO A 247 -30.80 -4.79 8.99
C PRO A 247 -29.63 -5.75 8.72
N PHE A 248 -28.49 -5.43 9.31
CA PHE A 248 -27.32 -6.29 9.42
C PHE A 248 -26.82 -6.34 10.86
N ASN A 249 -26.19 -7.45 11.23
CA ASN A 249 -25.49 -7.60 12.50
C ASN A 249 -24.01 -7.74 12.19
N LEU A 250 -23.21 -6.70 12.42
CA LEU A 250 -21.83 -6.62 11.94
C LEU A 250 -20.87 -6.17 13.05
N LYS A 251 -19.64 -6.70 13.04
CA LYS A 251 -18.51 -6.14 13.81
C LYS A 251 -17.79 -5.12 12.94
N LEU A 252 -17.54 -3.94 13.47
CA LEU A 252 -16.86 -2.87 12.76
C LEU A 252 -15.38 -2.81 13.16
N LYS A 253 -14.51 -2.76 12.16
CA LYS A 253 -13.08 -2.50 12.32
C LYS A 253 -12.64 -1.38 11.40
N THR A 254 -12.21 -0.26 11.98
CA THR A 254 -11.61 0.84 11.22
C THR A 254 -10.26 0.40 10.68
N ILE A 255 -10.09 0.57 9.38
CA ILE A 255 -8.81 0.32 8.70
C ILE A 255 -8.11 1.63 8.36
N SER A 256 -8.89 2.69 8.12
CA SER A 256 -8.40 4.05 7.85
C SER A 256 -9.47 5.05 8.29
N ASP A 257 -9.07 6.19 8.84
CA ASP A 257 -9.94 7.26 9.34
C ASP A 257 -9.76 8.60 8.60
N LYS A 258 -8.91 8.64 7.56
CA LYS A 258 -8.64 9.84 6.75
C LYS A 258 -9.92 10.37 6.06
N GLU A 259 -10.09 11.69 5.97
CA GLU A 259 -11.33 12.32 5.44
C GLU A 259 -11.81 11.78 4.08
N ASN A 260 -10.90 11.49 3.14
CA ASN A 260 -11.23 11.03 1.79
C ASN A 260 -10.83 9.58 1.49
N LEU A 261 -10.22 8.89 2.45
CA LEU A 261 -9.73 7.51 2.31
C LEU A 261 -10.11 6.63 3.50
N GLY A 262 -10.96 7.14 4.38
CA GLY A 262 -11.42 6.47 5.58
C GLY A 262 -12.40 5.36 5.23
N PHE A 263 -12.15 4.17 5.73
CA PHE A 263 -13.05 3.04 5.55
C PHE A 263 -13.01 2.08 6.74
N VAL A 264 -14.15 1.43 6.97
CA VAL A 264 -14.37 0.39 7.96
C VAL A 264 -14.69 -0.90 7.23
N LEU A 265 -14.13 -2.00 7.74
CA LEU A 265 -14.60 -3.34 7.40
C LEU A 265 -15.66 -3.76 8.41
N ALA A 266 -16.77 -4.23 7.88
CA ALA A 266 -17.89 -4.73 8.64
C ALA A 266 -18.00 -6.24 8.43
N GLU A 267 -17.78 -7.02 9.49
CA GLU A 267 -17.77 -8.49 9.44
C GLU A 267 -19.09 -9.07 9.94
N SER A 268 -19.68 -9.96 9.17
CA SER A 268 -20.89 -10.72 9.53
C SER A 268 -20.57 -11.93 10.42
N PRO A 269 -21.57 -12.55 11.10
CA PRO A 269 -21.37 -13.75 11.93
C PRO A 269 -20.72 -14.94 11.21
N ASN A 270 -20.84 -14.98 9.89
CA ASN A 270 -20.30 -16.05 9.05
C ASN A 270 -18.94 -15.70 8.44
N GLY A 271 -18.32 -14.59 8.84
CA GLY A 271 -17.01 -14.15 8.35
C GLY A 271 -17.03 -13.42 7.01
N ASN A 272 -18.20 -13.11 6.43
CA ASN A 272 -18.28 -12.28 5.23
C ASN A 272 -18.00 -10.81 5.57
N LEU A 273 -17.33 -10.09 4.68
CA LEU A 273 -16.92 -8.72 4.87
C LEU A 273 -17.66 -7.78 3.93
N LEU A 274 -18.12 -6.65 4.47
CA LEU A 274 -18.58 -5.50 3.71
C LEU A 274 -17.63 -4.34 3.99
N ARG A 275 -17.31 -3.55 2.96
CA ARG A 275 -16.49 -2.35 3.10
C ARG A 275 -17.37 -1.10 3.05
N ILE A 276 -17.13 -0.23 4.02
CA ILE A 276 -17.85 1.03 4.21
C ILE A 276 -16.85 2.16 4.01
N ASN A 277 -17.01 2.94 2.94
CA ASN A 277 -16.17 4.08 2.59
C ASN A 277 -16.75 5.40 3.10
N ASN A 278 -15.98 6.49 2.89
CA ASN A 278 -16.40 7.88 3.08
C ASN A 278 -16.82 8.23 4.50
N ILE A 279 -16.38 7.47 5.51
CA ILE A 279 -16.77 7.66 6.93
C ILE A 279 -16.40 9.06 7.43
N GLY A 280 -15.27 9.60 6.95
CA GLY A 280 -14.81 10.95 7.26
C GLY A 280 -15.72 12.09 6.74
N GLN A 281 -16.76 11.78 5.97
CA GLN A 281 -17.72 12.75 5.43
C GLN A 281 -19.08 12.71 6.16
N TYR A 282 -19.26 11.80 7.13
CA TYR A 282 -20.55 11.52 7.75
C TYR A 282 -20.52 11.67 9.29
N ASP A 283 -21.56 11.19 9.96
CA ASP A 283 -21.84 11.43 11.39
C ASP A 283 -20.78 10.85 12.33
N TYR A 284 -20.00 9.88 11.85
CA TYR A 284 -18.96 9.17 12.60
C TYR A 284 -17.54 9.61 12.21
N LYS A 285 -17.40 10.79 11.59
CA LYS A 285 -16.11 11.38 11.21
C LYS A 285 -15.15 11.44 12.40
N GLY A 286 -13.95 10.91 12.23
CA GLY A 286 -12.88 10.89 13.25
C GLY A 286 -13.05 9.81 14.31
N GLN A 287 -14.10 8.98 14.24
CA GLN A 287 -14.29 7.87 15.17
C GLN A 287 -13.66 6.57 14.64
N THR A 288 -13.05 5.81 15.54
CA THR A 288 -12.47 4.49 15.24
C THR A 288 -13.29 3.37 15.85
N PHE A 289 -13.33 2.22 15.16
CA PHE A 289 -14.06 1.03 15.55
C PHE A 289 -13.09 -0.15 15.66
N ASN A 290 -13.22 -0.96 16.72
CA ASN A 290 -12.55 -2.25 16.87
C ASN A 290 -13.47 -3.17 17.68
N ASP A 291 -14.59 -3.53 17.08
CA ASP A 291 -15.67 -4.21 17.79
C ASP A 291 -15.36 -5.67 18.10
N GLU A 292 -15.48 -6.05 19.37
CA GLU A 292 -15.50 -7.45 19.78
C GLU A 292 -16.91 -8.08 19.65
N ASN A 293 -17.96 -7.26 19.71
CA ASN A 293 -19.36 -7.66 19.67
C ASN A 293 -20.07 -7.15 18.40
N TYR A 294 -21.04 -7.91 17.89
CA TYR A 294 -21.82 -7.49 16.74
C TYR A 294 -22.76 -6.33 17.11
N ARG A 295 -22.85 -5.34 16.22
CA ARG A 295 -23.78 -4.21 16.30
C ARG A 295 -24.83 -4.31 15.21
N LYS A 296 -26.00 -3.75 15.47
CA LYS A 296 -27.07 -3.64 14.47
C LYS A 296 -26.84 -2.42 13.59
N LEU A 297 -26.68 -2.65 12.29
CA LEU A 297 -26.62 -1.61 11.27
C LEU A 297 -27.81 -1.74 10.33
N THR A 298 -28.15 -0.66 9.62
CA THR A 298 -29.24 -0.67 8.63
C THR A 298 -28.82 0.03 7.35
N LEU A 299 -29.23 -0.48 6.20
CA LEU A 299 -29.03 0.24 4.94
C LEU A 299 -30.01 1.41 4.79
N GLU A 300 -29.54 2.45 4.13
CA GLU A 300 -30.35 3.50 3.54
C GLU A 300 -30.09 3.48 2.03
N VAL A 301 -31.13 3.14 1.27
CA VAL A 301 -31.08 3.02 -0.19
C VAL A 301 -31.93 4.12 -0.78
N SER A 302 -31.30 5.25 -1.14
CA SER A 302 -31.99 6.29 -1.89
C SER A 302 -32.18 5.82 -3.34
N GLN A 303 -33.41 5.80 -3.84
CA GLN A 303 -33.66 5.47 -5.25
C GLN A 303 -33.20 6.59 -6.19
N THR A 304 -33.23 7.84 -5.72
CA THR A 304 -32.83 9.02 -6.50
C THR A 304 -32.12 10.06 -5.65
N GLN A 305 -31.31 10.90 -6.28
CA GLN A 305 -30.62 12.05 -5.68
C GLN A 305 -30.74 13.28 -6.60
N VAL A 306 -30.91 14.46 -6.02
CA VAL A 306 -30.94 15.72 -6.79
C VAL A 306 -29.51 16.15 -7.10
N LYS A 307 -29.19 16.26 -8.40
CA LYS A 307 -27.87 16.71 -8.86
C LYS A 307 -28.02 17.71 -10.00
N ASP A 308 -27.01 18.55 -10.18
CA ASP A 308 -26.79 19.25 -11.45
C ASP A 308 -26.36 18.19 -12.47
N ALA A 309 -27.22 17.89 -13.43
CA ALA A 309 -27.09 16.76 -14.31
C ALA A 309 -27.25 17.15 -15.77
N VAL A 310 -26.70 16.31 -16.63
CA VAL A 310 -26.78 16.42 -18.08
C VAL A 310 -27.52 15.19 -18.57
N PHE A 311 -28.49 15.41 -19.44
CA PHE A 311 -29.32 14.39 -20.05
C PHE A 311 -29.10 14.43 -21.56
N LEU A 312 -29.13 13.25 -22.17
CA LEU A 312 -29.14 13.04 -23.60
C LEU A 312 -30.39 12.24 -23.92
N ASN A 313 -31.19 12.69 -24.90
CA ASN A 313 -32.46 12.06 -25.29
C ASN A 313 -33.39 11.75 -24.09
N GLY A 314 -33.45 12.64 -23.10
CA GLY A 314 -34.27 12.50 -21.89
C GLY A 314 -33.74 11.51 -20.84
N GLN A 315 -32.62 10.83 -21.09
CA GLN A 315 -31.97 9.90 -20.16
C GLN A 315 -30.74 10.54 -19.52
N PRO A 316 -30.42 10.24 -18.24
CA PRO A 316 -29.26 10.81 -17.58
C PRO A 316 -27.99 10.34 -18.29
N LEU A 317 -27.19 11.31 -18.75
CA LEU A 317 -25.87 11.08 -19.34
C LEU A 317 -24.78 11.14 -18.26
N GLY A 318 -24.86 12.11 -17.36
CA GLY A 318 -23.87 12.30 -16.29
C GLY A 318 -24.16 13.50 -15.42
N VAL A 319 -23.20 13.88 -14.59
CA VAL A 319 -23.35 14.97 -13.61
C VAL A 319 -22.30 16.05 -13.79
N LEU A 320 -22.68 17.28 -13.45
CA LEU A 320 -21.78 18.43 -13.40
C LEU A 320 -21.12 18.48 -12.02
N PHE A 321 -19.79 18.49 -12.01
CA PHE A 321 -19.01 18.48 -10.78
C PHE A 321 -18.27 19.80 -10.53
N PHE A 322 -17.56 20.32 -11.54
CA PHE A 322 -16.69 21.47 -11.35
C PHE A 322 -17.47 22.78 -11.18
N LYS A 323 -17.10 23.56 -10.17
CA LYS A 323 -17.75 24.84 -9.85
C LYS A 323 -17.68 25.83 -11.03
N LYS A 324 -16.51 25.93 -11.67
CA LYS A 324 -16.28 26.77 -12.86
C LYS A 324 -17.27 26.44 -13.99
N ASP A 325 -17.43 25.15 -14.29
CA ASP A 325 -18.33 24.67 -15.34
C ASP A 325 -19.79 25.03 -15.03
N LYS A 326 -20.20 24.83 -13.77
CA LYS A 326 -21.56 25.19 -13.30
C LYS A 326 -21.82 26.69 -13.40
N GLU A 327 -20.83 27.52 -13.06
CA GLU A 327 -20.93 28.98 -13.14
C GLU A 327 -21.04 29.44 -14.60
N ALA A 328 -20.18 28.95 -15.48
CA ALA A 328 -20.23 29.27 -16.91
C ALA A 328 -21.56 28.85 -17.55
N LEU A 329 -22.10 27.68 -17.19
CA LEU A 329 -23.41 27.22 -17.66
C LEU A 329 -24.57 28.04 -17.09
N LYS A 330 -24.46 28.57 -15.86
CA LYS A 330 -25.45 29.49 -15.29
C LYS A 330 -25.44 30.85 -16.00
N GLU A 331 -24.26 31.41 -16.26
CA GLU A 331 -24.10 32.66 -17.01
C GLU A 331 -24.62 32.55 -18.44
N LEU A 332 -24.43 31.39 -19.07
CA LEU A 332 -25.00 31.10 -20.38
C LEU A 332 -26.54 30.97 -20.36
N GLY A 333 -27.12 30.71 -19.18
CA GLY A 333 -28.54 30.43 -18.99
C GLY A 333 -28.92 28.96 -19.21
N ALA A 334 -27.94 28.07 -19.40
CA ALA A 334 -28.13 26.65 -19.64
C ALA A 334 -28.42 25.86 -18.35
N LEU A 335 -27.76 26.19 -17.22
CA LEU A 335 -28.01 25.54 -15.93
C LEU A 335 -28.99 26.36 -15.09
N GLN A 336 -30.22 25.85 -14.93
CA GLN A 336 -31.27 26.47 -14.13
C GLN A 336 -31.81 25.51 -13.05
N PRO A 337 -32.06 25.98 -11.82
CA PRO A 337 -32.68 25.14 -10.79
C PRO A 337 -34.07 24.64 -11.20
N GLY A 338 -34.32 23.34 -11.07
CA GLY A 338 -35.65 22.74 -11.29
C GLY A 338 -36.13 22.71 -12.75
N LYS A 339 -35.32 23.15 -13.72
CA LYS A 339 -35.66 23.18 -15.15
C LYS A 339 -34.54 22.58 -15.98
N LEU A 340 -34.89 21.75 -16.96
CA LEU A 340 -33.96 21.28 -17.99
C LEU A 340 -33.97 22.27 -19.16
N THR A 341 -32.80 22.80 -19.50
CA THR A 341 -32.60 23.66 -20.66
C THR A 341 -31.97 22.86 -21.77
N GLN A 342 -32.56 22.91 -22.96
CA GLN A 342 -32.00 22.28 -24.14
C GLN A 342 -30.95 23.18 -24.78
N VAL A 343 -29.76 22.62 -25.05
CA VAL A 343 -28.65 23.31 -25.72
C VAL A 343 -28.05 22.40 -26.80
N GLN A 344 -27.66 23.00 -27.92
CA GLN A 344 -26.85 22.29 -28.91
C GLN A 344 -25.40 22.29 -28.43
N ALA A 345 -24.76 21.13 -28.43
CA ALA A 345 -23.39 20.98 -28.00
C ALA A 345 -22.64 19.95 -28.86
N THR A 346 -21.32 20.06 -28.92
CA THR A 346 -20.44 19.02 -29.42
C THR A 346 -20.01 18.16 -28.24
N LEU A 347 -20.18 16.84 -28.31
CA LEU A 347 -19.89 15.91 -27.22
C LEU A 347 -18.73 14.97 -27.58
N GLN A 348 -17.71 14.91 -26.71
CA GLN A 348 -16.51 14.11 -26.92
C GLN A 348 -16.11 13.39 -25.62
N SER A 349 -15.90 12.08 -25.67
CA SER A 349 -15.44 11.31 -24.52
C SER A 349 -13.99 11.60 -24.17
N ASN A 350 -13.68 11.57 -22.87
CA ASN A 350 -12.32 11.70 -22.37
C ASN A 350 -11.79 10.31 -21.99
N PHE A 351 -10.63 9.95 -22.55
CA PHE A 351 -9.93 8.72 -22.25
C PHE A 351 -8.80 9.00 -21.27
N SER A 352 -8.87 8.42 -20.08
CA SER A 352 -7.77 8.44 -19.12
C SER A 352 -6.81 7.25 -19.29
N THR A 353 -7.28 6.20 -19.97
CA THR A 353 -6.54 4.96 -20.23
C THR A 353 -6.74 4.48 -21.66
N THR A 354 -5.82 3.63 -22.10
CA THR A 354 -5.84 2.94 -23.40
C THR A 354 -5.53 1.48 -23.17
N VAL A 355 -6.14 0.59 -23.94
CA VAL A 355 -5.80 -0.83 -23.97
C VAL A 355 -4.89 -1.11 -25.16
N LEU A 356 -3.75 -1.71 -24.87
CA LEU A 356 -2.79 -2.21 -25.84
C LEU A 356 -3.05 -3.70 -26.03
N LYS A 357 -3.54 -4.10 -27.21
CA LYS A 357 -3.72 -5.52 -27.56
C LYS A 357 -2.54 -6.02 -28.37
N VAL A 358 -1.63 -6.74 -27.72
CA VAL A 358 -0.42 -7.31 -28.32
C VAL A 358 -0.75 -8.55 -29.12
N ASP A 359 -0.26 -8.59 -30.36
CA ASP A 359 -0.26 -9.80 -31.18
C ASP A 359 0.75 -10.81 -30.62
N PRO A 360 0.29 -11.94 -30.05
CA PRO A 360 1.18 -12.90 -29.40
C PRO A 360 2.24 -13.50 -30.33
N GLU A 361 1.94 -13.60 -31.64
CA GLU A 361 2.85 -14.18 -32.62
C GLU A 361 3.99 -13.23 -33.02
N SER A 362 3.84 -11.94 -32.69
CA SER A 362 4.81 -10.89 -33.04
C SER A 362 5.84 -10.61 -31.95
N ILE A 363 5.68 -11.20 -30.75
CA ILE A 363 6.49 -10.90 -29.57
C ILE A 363 7.95 -11.31 -29.80
N LYS A 364 8.84 -10.34 -29.62
CA LYS A 364 10.30 -10.50 -29.62
C LYS A 364 10.85 -10.10 -28.27
N TYR A 365 11.26 -11.10 -27.49
CA TYR A 365 11.89 -10.88 -26.19
C TYR A 365 13.31 -10.31 -26.34
N PRO A 366 13.77 -9.49 -25.38
CA PRO A 366 15.14 -8.99 -25.38
C PRO A 366 16.14 -10.12 -25.18
N LYS A 367 17.33 -9.99 -25.79
CA LYS A 367 18.42 -10.96 -25.62
C LYS A 367 18.94 -11.03 -24.18
N SER A 368 18.85 -9.90 -23.46
CA SER A 368 19.24 -9.76 -22.06
C SER A 368 18.06 -9.26 -21.25
N TRP A 369 17.79 -9.89 -20.12
CA TRP A 369 16.68 -9.50 -19.25
C TRP A 369 17.15 -8.46 -18.25
N THR A 370 16.52 -7.29 -18.26
CA THR A 370 16.74 -6.26 -17.25
C THR A 370 15.84 -6.54 -16.05
N LYS A 371 16.43 -6.71 -14.87
CA LYS A 371 15.65 -6.85 -13.62
C LYS A 371 15.01 -5.53 -13.26
N GLU A 372 13.80 -5.54 -12.69
CA GLU A 372 13.14 -4.32 -12.22
C GLU A 372 13.99 -3.53 -11.22
N SER A 373 14.61 -4.21 -10.25
CA SER A 373 15.49 -3.56 -9.27
C SER A 373 16.72 -2.92 -9.90
N GLN A 374 17.16 -3.39 -11.07
CA GLN A 374 18.23 -2.76 -11.84
C GLN A 374 17.72 -1.58 -12.67
N ALA A 375 16.51 -1.69 -13.22
CA ALA A 375 15.90 -0.64 -14.04
C ALA A 375 15.39 0.55 -13.21
N PHE A 376 14.94 0.30 -11.99
CA PHE A 376 14.23 1.28 -11.15
C PHE A 376 14.92 1.53 -9.79
N GLY A 377 16.00 0.81 -9.50
CA GLY A 377 16.61 0.75 -8.17
C GLY A 377 15.84 -0.16 -7.21
N THR A 378 16.41 -0.45 -6.03
CA THR A 378 15.65 -1.00 -4.90
C THR A 378 14.65 0.06 -4.46
N GLN A 379 13.43 0.01 -5.00
CA GLN A 379 12.35 0.84 -4.51
C GLN A 379 12.08 0.45 -3.07
N ALA A 380 12.22 1.39 -2.13
CA ALA A 380 11.49 1.27 -0.89
C ALA A 380 10.01 1.13 -1.30
N LEU A 381 9.41 -0.02 -0.97
CA LEU A 381 7.97 -0.25 -1.11
C LEU A 381 7.28 1.03 -0.65
N ASN A 382 6.46 1.63 -1.51
CA ASN A 382 5.69 2.78 -1.04
C ASN A 382 4.78 2.31 0.11
N GLN A 383 4.45 3.21 1.04
CA GLN A 383 3.69 2.85 2.24
C GLN A 383 2.39 2.09 1.93
N GLU A 384 1.76 2.35 0.78
CA GLU A 384 0.56 1.62 0.32
C GLU A 384 0.84 0.15 -0.03
N GLN A 385 1.93 -0.14 -0.73
CA GLN A 385 2.37 -1.50 -1.04
C GLN A 385 2.80 -2.25 0.21
N GLN A 386 3.48 -1.55 1.14
CA GLN A 386 3.91 -2.12 2.42
C GLN A 386 2.70 -2.44 3.32
N LEU A 387 1.73 -1.52 3.42
CA LEU A 387 0.44 -1.76 4.08
C LEU A 387 -0.36 -2.88 3.40
N LEU A 388 -0.24 -3.08 2.07
CA LEU A 388 -0.89 -4.19 1.38
C LEU A 388 -0.23 -5.53 1.68
N LEU A 389 1.10 -5.58 1.74
CA LEU A 389 1.86 -6.75 2.18
C LEU A 389 1.52 -7.12 3.63
N GLU A 390 1.44 -6.13 4.52
CA GLU A 390 0.96 -6.29 5.89
C GLU A 390 -0.50 -6.80 5.94
N LYS A 391 -1.37 -6.34 5.03
CA LYS A 391 -2.77 -6.80 4.91
C LYS A 391 -2.90 -8.23 4.36
N THR A 392 -1.92 -8.73 3.61
CA THR A 392 -1.91 -10.12 3.13
C THR A 392 -1.29 -11.08 4.14
N ALA A 393 -0.59 -10.60 5.16
CA ALA A 393 0.04 -11.44 6.17
C ALA A 393 -0.94 -12.38 6.90
N PRO A 394 -2.15 -11.96 7.32
CA PRO A 394 -3.13 -12.87 7.95
C PRO A 394 -3.67 -13.93 6.99
N ILE A 395 -3.81 -13.59 5.70
CA ILE A 395 -4.25 -14.52 4.65
C ILE A 395 -3.13 -15.53 4.36
N LEU A 396 -1.89 -15.05 4.23
CA LEU A 396 -0.71 -15.88 4.09
C LEU A 396 -0.50 -16.79 5.31
N GLN A 397 -0.78 -16.32 6.52
CA GLN A 397 -0.73 -17.11 7.74
C GLN A 397 -1.76 -18.25 7.71
N LYS A 398 -3.01 -17.97 7.29
CA LYS A 398 -4.04 -19.00 7.12
C LYS A 398 -3.70 -20.01 6.01
N ILE A 399 -3.09 -19.56 4.91
CA ILE A 399 -2.66 -20.44 3.81
C ILE A 399 -1.45 -21.31 4.23
N LYS A 400 -0.60 -20.80 5.14
CA LYS A 400 0.63 -21.47 5.61
C LYS A 400 0.42 -22.30 6.89
N GLU A 401 -0.77 -22.26 7.48
CA GLU A 401 -1.13 -22.99 8.69
C GLU A 401 -1.05 -24.51 8.47
N ARG A 402 -0.48 -25.23 9.44
CA ARG A 402 -0.43 -26.69 9.42
C ARG A 402 -1.74 -27.32 9.91
N PRO A 403 -2.18 -28.43 9.30
CA PRO A 403 -3.35 -29.15 9.79
C PRO A 403 -3.11 -29.66 11.21
N THR A 404 -4.17 -29.71 12.00
CA THR A 404 -4.17 -30.44 13.27
C THR A 404 -4.49 -31.90 12.97
N ILE A 405 -3.69 -32.82 13.51
CA ILE A 405 -3.80 -34.27 13.28
C ILE A 405 -3.96 -34.96 14.63
N LEU A 406 -4.98 -35.81 14.74
CA LEU A 406 -5.20 -36.67 15.89
C LEU A 406 -4.67 -38.06 15.58
N PHE A 407 -3.89 -38.64 16.49
CA PHE A 407 -3.33 -39.98 16.31
C PHE A 407 -3.11 -40.65 17.67
N ALA A 408 -3.08 -41.98 17.68
CA ALA A 408 -2.75 -42.74 18.89
C ALA A 408 -2.15 -44.08 18.46
N SER A 409 -0.95 -44.40 18.95
CA SER A 409 -0.39 -45.74 18.79
C SER A 409 -1.20 -46.77 19.57
N ARG A 410 -0.93 -48.06 19.33
CA ARG A 410 -1.57 -49.15 20.08
C ARG A 410 -1.28 -49.03 21.57
N GLU A 411 -0.05 -48.67 21.91
CA GLU A 411 0.43 -48.45 23.27
C GLU A 411 -0.26 -47.23 23.90
N ASP A 412 -0.40 -46.12 23.18
CA ASP A 412 -1.10 -44.92 23.68
C ASP A 412 -2.55 -45.22 24.04
N LYS A 413 -3.25 -46.00 23.20
CA LYS A 413 -4.62 -46.42 23.48
C LYS A 413 -4.73 -47.27 24.74
N MET A 414 -3.78 -48.17 24.96
CA MET A 414 -3.72 -48.99 26.18
C MET A 414 -3.48 -48.13 27.43
N LEU A 415 -2.77 -47.01 27.29
CA LEU A 415 -2.52 -46.03 28.34
C LEU A 415 -3.64 -44.98 28.47
N GLY A 416 -4.68 -45.05 27.63
CA GLY A 416 -5.77 -44.07 27.63
C GLY A 416 -5.32 -42.69 27.16
N ILE A 417 -4.40 -42.62 26.21
CA ILE A 417 -3.83 -41.39 25.66
C ILE A 417 -4.23 -41.24 24.18
N THR A 418 -4.51 -40.00 23.77
CA THR A 418 -4.59 -39.58 22.37
C THR A 418 -3.57 -38.48 22.14
N GLN A 419 -2.81 -38.57 21.06
CA GLN A 419 -1.83 -37.56 20.67
C GLN A 419 -2.44 -36.58 19.66
N MET A 420 -2.03 -35.32 19.75
CA MET A 420 -2.49 -34.25 18.87
C MET A 420 -1.29 -33.45 18.36
N ALA A 421 -1.03 -33.54 17.05
CA ALA A 421 -0.04 -32.70 16.39
C ALA A 421 -0.72 -31.43 15.87
N VAL A 422 -0.22 -30.26 16.25
CA VAL A 422 -0.77 -28.94 15.86
C VAL A 422 0.32 -28.07 15.26
N ASP A 423 -0.06 -27.02 14.53
CA ASP A 423 0.88 -25.98 14.13
C ASP A 423 1.64 -25.43 15.35
N ASN A 424 2.97 -25.41 15.30
CA ASN A 424 3.77 -24.96 16.45
C ASN A 424 3.54 -23.47 16.79
N HIS A 425 2.99 -22.65 15.88
CA HIS A 425 2.56 -21.28 16.17
C HIS A 425 1.26 -21.22 16.99
N LYS A 426 0.56 -22.34 17.18
CA LYS A 426 -0.69 -22.42 17.93
C LYS A 426 -0.54 -23.04 19.31
N VAL A 427 0.67 -23.39 19.73
CA VAL A 427 0.94 -24.04 21.03
C VAL A 427 0.26 -23.29 22.17
N GLU A 428 0.46 -21.97 22.29
CA GLU A 428 -0.15 -21.18 23.37
C GLU A 428 -1.68 -21.19 23.32
N ALA A 429 -2.26 -20.94 22.14
CA ALA A 429 -3.71 -20.91 21.96
C ALA A 429 -4.36 -22.28 22.22
N VAL A 430 -3.71 -23.36 21.79
CA VAL A 430 -4.17 -24.74 21.98
C VAL A 430 -4.06 -25.14 23.44
N THR A 431 -2.93 -24.86 24.11
CA THR A 431 -2.76 -25.10 25.54
C THR A 431 -3.83 -24.38 26.35
N LYS A 432 -4.07 -23.08 26.07
CA LYS A 432 -5.12 -22.32 26.75
C LYS A 432 -6.51 -22.92 26.53
N TRP A 433 -6.84 -23.31 25.29
CA TRP A 433 -8.15 -23.89 24.97
C TRP A 433 -8.36 -25.26 25.63
N LEU A 434 -7.37 -26.15 25.59
CA LEU A 434 -7.44 -27.48 26.22
C LEU A 434 -7.57 -27.37 27.74
N THR A 435 -6.80 -26.48 28.38
CA THR A 435 -6.88 -26.22 29.83
C THR A 435 -8.24 -25.64 30.21
N GLN A 436 -8.80 -24.71 29.42
CA GLN A 436 -10.16 -24.18 29.64
C GLN A 436 -11.25 -25.27 29.55
N LYS A 437 -10.99 -26.33 28.80
CA LYS A 437 -11.88 -27.50 28.69
C LYS A 437 -11.60 -28.58 29.74
N ASN A 438 -10.73 -28.31 30.72
CA ASN A 438 -10.29 -29.23 31.76
C ASN A 438 -9.68 -30.54 31.20
N ILE A 439 -9.06 -30.47 30.03
CA ILE A 439 -8.37 -31.62 29.42
C ILE A 439 -6.94 -31.66 29.97
N ALA A 440 -6.58 -32.78 30.60
CA ALA A 440 -5.20 -33.00 31.03
C ALA A 440 -4.32 -33.23 29.80
N LEU A 441 -3.27 -32.43 29.67
CA LEU A 441 -2.38 -32.39 28.52
C LEU A 441 -0.91 -32.36 28.93
N THR A 442 -0.03 -32.85 28.06
CA THR A 442 1.42 -32.67 28.17
C THR A 442 1.97 -32.39 26.78
N GLN A 443 2.70 -31.29 26.62
CA GLN A 443 3.42 -31.02 25.38
C GLN A 443 4.68 -31.89 25.34
N MET A 444 4.89 -32.59 24.22
CA MET A 444 6.04 -33.45 24.04
C MET A 444 7.27 -32.64 23.61
N PRO A 445 8.48 -33.00 24.08
CA PRO A 445 9.72 -32.40 23.63
C PRO A 445 9.88 -32.52 22.10
N PRO A 446 10.38 -31.47 21.40
CA PRO A 446 10.63 -31.51 19.96
C PRO A 446 11.58 -32.63 19.52
N GLU A 447 12.49 -33.02 20.42
CA GLU A 447 13.53 -34.03 20.19
C GLU A 447 12.96 -35.45 20.06
N ASP A 448 11.82 -35.71 20.71
CA ASP A 448 11.10 -36.97 20.63
C ASP A 448 10.30 -37.08 19.32
N PHE A 449 10.02 -35.95 18.67
CA PHE A 449 9.22 -35.84 17.44
C PHE A 449 9.95 -35.01 16.36
N PRO A 450 11.13 -35.47 15.89
CA PRO A 450 11.99 -34.68 15.00
C PRO A 450 11.37 -34.48 13.61
N LEU A 451 10.54 -35.42 13.15
CA LEU A 451 9.85 -35.32 11.87
C LEU A 451 8.79 -34.22 11.92
N GLU A 452 7.94 -34.22 12.93
CA GLU A 452 6.88 -33.26 13.20
C GLU A 452 7.47 -31.86 13.40
N THR A 453 8.53 -31.76 14.20
CA THR A 453 9.28 -30.52 14.42
C THR A 453 9.81 -29.96 13.10
N LYS A 454 10.40 -30.80 12.24
CA LYS A 454 10.84 -30.42 10.89
C LYS A 454 9.69 -30.00 9.97
N LYS A 455 8.48 -30.53 10.17
CA LYS A 455 7.26 -30.07 9.47
C LYS A 455 6.65 -28.79 10.09
N GLY A 456 7.15 -28.38 11.26
CA GLY A 456 6.66 -27.24 12.02
C GLY A 456 5.36 -27.54 12.77
N LEU A 457 5.28 -28.75 13.30
CA LEU A 457 4.22 -29.20 14.20
C LEU A 457 4.78 -29.32 15.62
N ALA A 458 3.91 -29.16 16.62
CA ALA A 458 4.15 -29.49 18.02
C ALA A 458 3.16 -30.58 18.43
N VAL A 459 3.59 -31.53 19.27
CA VAL A 459 2.80 -32.69 19.66
C VAL A 459 2.37 -32.58 21.12
N PHE A 460 1.10 -32.89 21.39
CA PHE A 460 0.52 -32.96 22.71
C PHE A 460 0.03 -34.38 23.00
N ASN A 461 0.27 -34.89 24.20
CA ASN A 461 -0.43 -36.03 24.77
C ASN A 461 -1.67 -35.52 25.50
N LEU A 462 -2.83 -36.11 25.22
CA LEU A 462 -4.11 -35.82 25.87
C LEU A 462 -4.59 -37.07 26.62
N VAL A 463 -5.00 -36.91 27.87
CA VAL A 463 -5.53 -38.03 28.68
C VAL A 463 -7.00 -38.24 28.35
N ASN A 464 -7.34 -39.37 27.73
CA ASN A 464 -8.68 -39.67 27.19
C ASN A 464 -9.79 -39.56 28.24
N SER A 465 -9.54 -39.96 29.49
CA SER A 465 -10.52 -39.89 30.59
C SER A 465 -10.91 -38.45 30.98
N THR A 466 -10.13 -37.46 30.54
CA THR A 466 -10.37 -36.03 30.82
C THR A 466 -10.98 -35.29 29.63
N ILE A 467 -11.14 -35.96 28.48
CA ILE A 467 -11.72 -35.35 27.27
C ILE A 467 -13.24 -35.54 27.33
N PRO A 468 -14.04 -34.47 27.49
CA PRO A 468 -15.49 -34.59 27.45
C PRO A 468 -15.96 -35.10 26.08
N GLU A 469 -17.02 -35.90 26.05
CA GLU A 469 -17.56 -36.50 24.81
C GLU A 469 -17.93 -35.44 23.75
N GLU A 470 -18.47 -34.30 24.19
CA GLU A 470 -18.75 -33.15 23.33
C GLU A 470 -17.49 -32.57 22.67
N VAL A 471 -16.37 -32.53 23.40
CA VAL A 471 -15.09 -32.02 22.89
C VAL A 471 -14.44 -33.05 21.97
N SER A 472 -14.47 -34.33 22.34
CA SER A 472 -14.01 -35.44 21.49
C SER A 472 -14.73 -35.42 20.14
N THR A 473 -16.06 -35.36 20.16
CA THR A 473 -16.90 -35.29 18.95
C THR A 473 -16.57 -34.05 18.12
N ALA A 474 -16.40 -32.89 18.75
CA ALA A 474 -16.04 -31.66 18.05
C ALA A 474 -14.64 -31.73 17.40
N MET A 475 -13.66 -32.34 18.09
CA MET A 475 -12.31 -32.55 17.55
C MET A 475 -12.34 -33.52 16.38
N THR A 476 -13.03 -34.66 16.49
CA THR A 476 -13.16 -35.62 15.39
C THR A 476 -13.89 -35.02 14.18
N LYS A 477 -14.96 -34.24 14.42
CA LYS A 477 -15.67 -33.54 13.35
C LYS A 477 -14.80 -32.52 12.63
N LYS A 478 -13.89 -31.85 13.35
CA LYS A 478 -13.08 -30.75 12.83
C LYS A 478 -11.76 -31.21 12.20
N PHE A 479 -11.14 -32.24 12.77
CA PHE A 479 -9.78 -32.67 12.43
C PHE A 479 -9.72 -34.08 11.82
N GLY A 480 -10.86 -34.78 11.77
CA GLY A 480 -10.93 -36.17 11.32
C GLY A 480 -10.83 -37.17 12.47
N ALA A 481 -11.03 -38.45 12.14
CA ALA A 481 -10.88 -39.55 13.09
C ALA A 481 -9.43 -39.66 13.60
N VAL A 482 -9.26 -40.23 14.79
CA VAL A 482 -7.93 -40.52 15.35
C VAL A 482 -7.25 -41.56 14.45
N ILE A 483 -6.08 -41.22 13.90
CA ILE A 483 -5.28 -42.14 13.11
C ILE A 483 -4.64 -43.17 14.05
N GLU A 484 -4.97 -44.44 13.86
CA GLU A 484 -4.54 -45.52 14.75
C GLU A 484 -3.29 -46.25 14.22
N SER A 485 -3.03 -46.12 12.92
CA SER A 485 -1.85 -46.69 12.28
C SER A 485 -0.70 -45.69 12.35
N LEU A 486 0.38 -46.07 13.05
CA LEU A 486 1.59 -45.25 13.09
C LEU A 486 2.15 -44.98 11.69
N GLN A 487 2.04 -45.97 10.79
CA GLN A 487 2.50 -45.82 9.40
C GLN A 487 1.64 -44.79 8.65
N GLU A 488 0.31 -44.87 8.79
CA GLU A 488 -0.61 -43.90 8.18
C GLU A 488 -0.37 -42.49 8.71
N TYR A 489 -0.18 -42.36 10.03
CA TYR A 489 0.15 -41.08 10.66
C TYR A 489 1.47 -40.51 10.10
N GLN A 490 2.52 -41.33 10.05
CA GLN A 490 3.81 -40.91 9.51
C GLN A 490 3.72 -40.53 8.03
N ASP A 491 2.90 -41.22 7.23
CA ASP A 491 2.71 -40.89 5.82
C ASP A 491 1.96 -39.56 5.66
N VAL A 492 0.97 -39.28 6.52
CA VAL A 492 0.33 -37.96 6.60
C VAL A 492 1.36 -36.88 6.97
N VAL A 493 2.18 -37.08 8.01
CA VAL A 493 3.21 -36.10 8.39
C VAL A 493 4.26 -35.92 7.28
N ARG A 494 4.71 -37.00 6.62
CA ARG A 494 5.68 -36.95 5.51
C ARG A 494 5.14 -36.19 4.31
N SER A 495 3.83 -36.28 4.06
CA SER A 495 3.15 -35.57 2.98
C SER A 495 3.19 -34.04 3.15
N LEU A 496 3.33 -33.54 4.40
CA LEU A 496 3.47 -32.11 4.66
C LEU A 496 4.84 -31.59 4.20
N PRO A 497 4.93 -30.37 3.64
CA PRO A 497 6.22 -29.77 3.33
C PRO A 497 6.96 -29.39 4.63
N ASN A 498 8.29 -29.43 4.62
CA ASN A 498 9.09 -28.96 5.76
C ASN A 498 8.83 -27.46 6.02
N ARG A 499 8.92 -27.02 7.29
CA ARG A 499 8.83 -25.60 7.62
C ARG A 499 10.19 -24.94 7.35
N PRO A 500 10.25 -23.82 6.59
CA PRO A 500 11.49 -23.05 6.42
C PRO A 500 11.94 -22.46 7.76
N GLU A 501 13.24 -22.50 8.04
CA GLU A 501 13.83 -21.99 9.30
C GLU A 501 13.63 -20.47 9.52
N SER A 502 13.35 -19.70 8.46
CA SER A 502 13.23 -18.23 8.54
C SER A 502 11.83 -17.70 8.90
N LEU A 503 10.91 -18.53 9.39
CA LEU A 503 9.56 -18.11 9.82
C LEU A 503 9.46 -18.20 11.34
N GLN A 504 10.07 -17.24 12.04
CA GLN A 504 9.77 -17.03 13.46
C GLN A 504 8.36 -16.41 13.62
N PRO A 505 7.61 -16.75 14.69
CA PRO A 505 6.30 -16.19 14.95
C PRO A 505 6.34 -14.67 15.17
N SER A 506 5.37 -13.96 14.61
CA SER A 506 5.08 -12.58 15.00
C SER A 506 4.53 -12.57 16.43
N GLN A 507 5.07 -11.71 17.30
CA GLN A 507 4.61 -11.59 18.70
C GLN A 507 3.10 -11.31 18.80
N PRO A 508 2.39 -11.88 19.78
CA PRO A 508 1.03 -11.47 20.11
C PRO A 508 1.02 -10.06 20.72
N PHE A 509 0.08 -9.22 20.30
CA PHE A 509 -0.14 -7.90 20.91
C PHE A 509 -0.71 -8.06 22.34
N PRO A 510 -0.19 -7.34 23.35
CA PRO A 510 -0.76 -7.34 24.69
C PRO A 510 -2.15 -6.67 24.70
N GLN A 511 -3.12 -7.36 25.31
CA GLN A 511 -4.43 -6.81 25.66
C GLN A 511 -4.25 -5.79 26.79
N VAL A 512 -4.73 -4.55 26.59
CA VAL A 512 -4.74 -3.53 27.65
C VAL A 512 -5.97 -3.75 28.52
N GLU A 513 -5.76 -4.23 29.74
CA GLU A 513 -6.76 -4.16 30.81
C GLU A 513 -7.04 -2.69 31.17
N GLN A 514 -8.32 -2.33 31.18
CA GLN A 514 -8.79 -1.03 31.66
C GLN A 514 -8.71 -0.97 33.19
N GLN A 515 -7.96 -0.02 33.74
CA GLN A 515 -8.19 0.45 35.10
C GLN A 515 -8.30 1.98 35.15
N THR A 516 -9.39 2.38 35.78
CA THR A 516 -9.95 3.70 36.08
C THR A 516 -9.01 4.63 36.85
N SER A 517 -8.94 5.88 36.42
CA SER A 517 -8.37 6.99 37.19
C SER A 517 -9.33 7.48 38.30
N PRO A 518 -8.78 8.05 39.38
CA PRO A 518 -9.30 9.28 39.95
C PRO A 518 -8.22 10.38 40.02
N ASN A 519 -8.69 11.61 39.81
CA ASN A 519 -7.95 12.87 39.66
C ASN A 519 -7.89 13.65 41.02
N PRO A 520 -7.46 14.94 41.10
CA PRO A 520 -6.13 15.47 41.47
C PRO A 520 -6.16 16.30 42.81
N PRO A 521 -5.16 17.15 43.20
CA PRO A 521 -5.07 18.55 42.68
C PRO A 521 -3.69 19.29 42.71
N ALA A 522 -3.62 20.37 41.88
CA ALA A 522 -2.97 21.70 42.03
C ALA A 522 -1.47 21.82 42.46
N SER A 523 -0.61 22.66 41.87
CA SER A 523 -0.68 24.14 41.86
C SER A 523 0.44 24.78 41.00
N THR A 524 0.17 25.93 40.37
CA THR A 524 1.11 26.92 39.82
C THR A 524 1.69 27.85 40.92
N PRO A 525 2.85 28.52 40.71
CA PRO A 525 2.89 29.93 40.24
C PRO A 525 4.08 30.25 39.29
N ILE A 526 3.88 30.94 38.16
CA ILE A 526 4.10 32.40 37.89
C ILE A 526 5.46 32.97 38.34
N PHE A 527 6.30 33.38 37.38
CA PHE A 527 7.06 34.66 37.39
C PHE A 527 7.44 35.10 35.95
N ALA A 528 7.40 36.42 35.73
CA ALA A 528 7.55 37.15 34.47
C ALA A 528 8.96 37.83 34.35
N PRO A 529 9.30 38.48 33.22
CA PRO A 529 10.66 38.53 32.65
C PRO A 529 11.43 39.85 32.89
N SER A 530 12.71 39.86 32.52
CA SER A 530 13.53 41.08 32.40
C SER A 530 14.23 41.17 31.03
N THR A 531 14.02 42.33 30.41
CA THR A 531 14.58 42.90 29.17
C THR A 531 16.03 43.35 29.28
N ASN A 532 16.76 43.41 28.16
CA ASN A 532 17.76 44.45 27.89
C ASN A 532 17.99 44.63 26.37
N GLU A 533 17.62 45.81 25.85
CA GLU A 533 18.07 46.40 24.58
C GLU A 533 19.18 47.42 24.87
N VAL A 534 20.19 47.56 24.00
CA VAL A 534 20.93 48.81 23.72
C VAL A 534 21.51 48.74 22.28
N VAL A 535 20.92 49.43 21.28
CA VAL A 535 21.26 50.74 20.63
C VAL A 535 22.29 50.70 19.48
N ILE A 536 21.88 51.37 18.39
CA ILE A 536 22.52 51.63 17.09
C ILE A 536 23.33 52.95 17.12
N THR A 537 24.45 53.03 16.39
CA THR A 537 24.96 54.28 15.77
C THR A 537 25.60 54.01 14.41
N GLY A 538 25.46 54.95 13.46
CA GLY A 538 25.90 54.80 12.06
C GLY A 538 26.85 55.89 11.54
N ASN A 539 27.20 55.75 10.25
CA ASN A 539 27.54 56.73 9.19
C ASN A 539 28.91 56.67 8.45
N THR A 540 28.77 56.50 7.11
CA THR A 540 29.39 57.20 5.93
C THR A 540 30.85 56.98 5.43
N ASN A 541 30.90 56.44 4.19
CA ASN A 541 31.66 56.79 2.94
C ASN A 541 33.18 57.11 2.90
N ILE A 542 33.91 56.50 1.94
CA ILE A 542 34.60 57.12 0.76
C ILE A 542 35.67 56.16 0.12
N SER A 543 35.52 55.93 -1.20
CA SER A 543 36.47 55.71 -2.34
C SER A 543 37.61 54.65 -2.41
N SER A 544 37.65 53.99 -3.58
CA SER A 544 38.60 53.00 -4.18
C SER A 544 39.99 53.56 -4.63
N PRO A 545 40.98 52.74 -5.08
CA PRO A 545 41.04 52.25 -6.48
C PRO A 545 41.73 50.87 -6.81
N ALA A 546 41.25 50.24 -7.91
CA ALA A 546 41.89 49.45 -9.00
C ALA A 546 42.85 48.22 -8.82
N SER A 547 42.33 47.03 -9.20
CA SER A 547 42.77 45.95 -10.17
C SER A 547 44.23 45.40 -10.25
N PRO A 548 44.50 44.15 -10.79
CA PRO A 548 43.66 43.31 -11.66
C PRO A 548 43.64 41.76 -11.42
N ALA A 549 42.63 41.12 -12.03
CA ALA A 549 42.60 39.79 -12.66
C ALA A 549 43.01 38.51 -11.88
N SER A 550 42.01 37.66 -11.60
CA SER A 550 42.11 36.22 -11.89
C SER A 550 40.74 35.62 -12.23
N SER A 551 40.78 34.85 -13.31
CA SER A 551 39.71 34.15 -14.01
C SER A 551 38.84 33.26 -13.12
N ALA A 552 37.52 33.43 -13.23
CA ALA A 552 36.51 32.51 -12.71
C ALA A 552 36.47 31.21 -13.55
N PRO A 553 36.32 30.02 -12.94
CA PRO A 553 35.88 28.81 -13.64
C PRO A 553 34.35 28.84 -13.87
N PRO A 554 33.85 28.10 -14.87
CA PRO A 554 32.49 28.22 -15.37
C PRO A 554 31.46 27.69 -14.36
N THR A 555 30.41 28.48 -14.13
CA THR A 555 29.21 28.06 -13.40
C THR A 555 28.54 26.89 -14.11
N SER A 556 28.46 25.76 -13.44
CA SER A 556 27.54 24.67 -13.78
C SER A 556 26.10 25.22 -13.86
N PRO A 557 25.30 24.83 -14.86
CA PRO A 557 23.91 25.25 -14.92
C PRO A 557 23.17 24.64 -13.72
N THR A 558 22.71 25.48 -12.80
CA THR A 558 21.76 25.08 -11.77
C THR A 558 20.53 24.47 -12.44
N PRO A 559 20.01 23.33 -11.95
CA PRO A 559 18.79 22.73 -12.50
C PRO A 559 17.64 23.74 -12.48
N PRO A 560 16.72 23.70 -13.46
CA PRO A 560 15.66 24.67 -13.57
C PRO A 560 14.76 24.58 -12.33
N VAL A 561 14.72 25.66 -11.55
CA VAL A 561 13.80 25.79 -10.40
C VAL A 561 12.41 26.11 -10.93
N THR A 562 11.41 25.40 -10.43
CA THR A 562 9.99 25.61 -10.77
C THR A 562 9.25 26.41 -9.69
N ILE A 563 8.06 26.90 -10.01
CA ILE A 563 7.17 27.53 -9.01
C ILE A 563 6.78 26.53 -7.91
N GLU A 564 6.72 25.24 -8.25
CA GLU A 564 6.40 24.20 -7.27
C GLU A 564 7.54 23.99 -6.28
N ASP A 565 8.80 24.10 -6.73
CA ASP A 565 9.97 24.04 -5.82
C ASP A 565 9.93 25.18 -4.79
N LEU A 566 9.46 26.37 -5.17
CA LEU A 566 9.31 27.50 -4.25
C LEU A 566 8.14 27.32 -3.27
N ARG A 567 7.06 26.63 -3.68
CA ARG A 567 5.98 26.23 -2.77
C ARG A 567 6.45 25.17 -1.79
N ASN A 568 7.20 24.19 -2.27
CA ASN A 568 7.82 23.16 -1.43
C ASN A 568 8.81 23.79 -0.45
N TRP A 569 9.62 24.76 -0.88
CA TRP A 569 10.50 25.50 0.01
C TRP A 569 9.72 26.20 1.13
N TYR A 570 8.64 26.89 0.81
CA TYR A 570 7.78 27.52 1.83
C TYR A 570 7.21 26.48 2.81
N ASN A 571 6.70 25.35 2.30
CA ASN A 571 6.16 24.28 3.14
C ASN A 571 7.25 23.67 4.04
N ASN A 572 8.46 23.50 3.52
CA ASN A 572 9.60 23.00 4.29
C ASN A 572 9.99 23.99 5.38
N ALA A 573 10.12 25.27 5.07
CA ALA A 573 10.35 26.33 6.06
C ALA A 573 9.26 26.38 7.13
N HIS A 574 8.00 26.18 6.73
CA HIS A 574 6.87 26.07 7.65
C HIS A 574 6.99 24.86 8.58
N ASN A 575 7.30 23.68 8.03
CA ASN A 575 7.46 22.44 8.80
C ASN A 575 8.69 22.44 9.71
N LEU A 576 9.73 23.20 9.34
CA LEU A 576 10.93 23.43 10.13
C LEU A 576 10.74 24.42 11.28
N GLY A 577 9.57 25.06 11.39
CA GLY A 577 9.29 26.07 12.41
C GLY A 577 10.05 27.39 12.17
N LYS A 578 10.43 27.71 10.92
CA LYS A 578 11.10 28.98 10.60
C LYS A 578 10.17 30.17 10.89
N PRO A 579 10.73 31.33 11.30
CA PRO A 579 9.95 32.51 11.68
C PRO A 579 9.12 33.06 10.51
N ASP A 580 8.04 33.79 10.81
CA ASP A 580 7.13 34.32 9.80
C ASP A 580 7.82 35.29 8.84
N GLU A 581 8.80 36.07 9.32
CA GLU A 581 9.61 36.95 8.48
C GLU A 581 10.36 36.17 7.38
N TYR A 582 10.91 35.00 7.72
CA TYR A 582 11.61 34.15 6.77
C TYR A 582 10.66 33.55 5.73
N LYS A 583 9.50 33.06 6.17
CA LYS A 583 8.45 32.53 5.28
C LYS A 583 7.90 33.61 4.35
N ASN A 584 7.71 34.83 4.84
CA ASN A 584 7.29 35.97 4.02
C ASN A 584 8.35 36.31 2.96
N ARG A 585 9.64 36.19 3.30
CA ARG A 585 10.72 36.38 2.33
C ARG A 585 10.68 35.34 1.20
N ILE A 586 10.35 34.09 1.49
CA ILE A 586 10.13 33.06 0.46
C ILE A 586 8.96 33.44 -0.45
N VAL A 587 7.87 33.98 0.09
CA VAL A 587 6.71 34.45 -0.69
C VAL A 587 7.10 35.61 -1.61
N GLU A 588 7.87 36.58 -1.12
CA GLU A 588 8.39 37.69 -1.94
C GLU A 588 9.26 37.18 -3.10
N ILE A 589 10.17 36.24 -2.82
CA ILE A 589 11.01 35.59 -3.83
C ILE A 589 10.15 34.83 -4.85
N GLY A 590 9.12 34.11 -4.39
CA GLY A 590 8.16 33.42 -5.25
C GLY A 590 7.38 34.35 -6.17
N ASN A 591 7.00 35.53 -5.68
CA ASN A 591 6.31 36.54 -6.47
C ASN A 591 7.25 37.20 -7.50
N ALA A 592 8.50 37.49 -7.12
CA ALA A 592 9.51 37.99 -8.05
C ALA A 592 9.83 36.96 -9.15
N PHE A 593 9.93 35.68 -8.79
CA PHE A 593 10.14 34.58 -9.72
C PHE A 593 8.98 34.44 -10.72
N LYS A 594 7.72 34.54 -10.26
CA LYS A 594 6.54 34.59 -11.13
C LYS A 594 6.53 35.78 -12.08
N ALA A 595 7.14 36.90 -11.68
CA ALA A 595 7.31 38.09 -12.51
C ALA A 595 8.48 37.99 -13.50
N GLY A 596 9.13 36.83 -13.62
CA GLY A 596 10.21 36.57 -14.56
C GLY A 596 11.61 36.92 -14.06
N GLN A 597 11.77 37.24 -12.77
CA GLN A 597 13.10 37.44 -12.17
C GLN A 597 13.76 36.08 -11.89
N PRO A 598 15.04 35.88 -12.22
CA PRO A 598 15.75 34.65 -11.89
C PRO A 598 15.92 34.51 -10.37
N LEU A 599 15.92 33.26 -9.89
CA LEU A 599 16.19 32.98 -8.48
C LEU A 599 17.64 33.34 -8.14
N SER A 600 17.85 34.08 -7.05
CA SER A 600 19.21 34.40 -6.61
C SER A 600 19.94 33.15 -6.11
N VAL A 601 21.26 33.12 -6.25
CA VAL A 601 22.10 32.03 -5.72
C VAL A 601 21.89 31.82 -4.23
N GLN A 602 21.67 32.91 -3.48
CA GLN A 602 21.39 32.87 -2.04
C GLN A 602 20.04 32.22 -1.74
N ALA A 603 19.00 32.53 -2.51
CA ALA A 603 17.68 31.92 -2.35
C ALA A 603 17.70 30.43 -2.72
N TYR A 604 18.42 30.06 -3.79
CA TYR A 604 18.62 28.67 -4.15
C TYR A 604 19.36 27.88 -3.06
N ALA A 605 20.45 28.45 -2.52
CA ALA A 605 21.20 27.83 -1.44
C ALA A 605 20.34 27.66 -0.16
N ALA A 606 19.55 28.68 0.19
CA ALA A 606 18.63 28.62 1.33
C ALA A 606 17.55 27.55 1.15
N MET A 607 17.00 27.41 -0.06
CA MET A 607 16.05 26.36 -0.41
C MET A 607 16.65 24.95 -0.26
N GLN A 608 17.86 24.73 -0.78
CA GLN A 608 18.54 23.44 -0.65
C GLN A 608 18.87 23.14 0.82
N GLN A 609 19.23 24.16 1.59
CA GLN A 609 19.51 24.01 3.02
C GLN A 609 18.25 23.61 3.80
N ASP A 610 17.10 24.23 3.55
CA ASP A 610 15.85 23.87 4.23
C ASP A 610 15.40 22.44 3.86
N ASN A 611 15.62 22.01 2.62
CA ASN A 611 15.35 20.61 2.24
C ASN A 611 16.21 19.63 3.05
N LEU A 612 17.52 19.94 3.17
CA LEU A 612 18.46 19.13 3.94
C LEU A 612 18.13 19.14 5.44
N ASP A 613 17.77 20.29 6.00
CA ASP A 613 17.35 20.43 7.40
C ASP A 613 16.13 19.55 7.71
N LEU A 614 15.17 19.48 6.78
CA LEU A 614 13.94 18.70 6.97
C LEU A 614 14.22 17.19 6.90
N GLU A 615 15.10 16.75 6.00
CA GLU A 615 15.56 15.37 5.92
C GLU A 615 16.29 14.96 7.20
N ASN A 616 17.18 15.83 7.70
CA ASN A 616 17.90 15.62 8.95
C ASN A 616 16.97 15.49 10.16
N ILE A 617 15.94 16.34 10.27
CA ILE A 617 14.95 16.24 11.35
C ILE A 617 14.13 14.96 11.24
N SER A 618 13.70 14.59 10.04
CA SER A 618 12.95 13.35 9.82
C SER A 618 13.75 12.15 10.30
N ARG A 619 15.03 12.09 9.91
CA ARG A 619 15.98 11.06 10.34
C ARG A 619 16.21 11.07 11.85
N LEU A 620 16.39 12.24 12.46
CA LEU A 620 16.53 12.38 13.92
C LEU A 620 15.31 11.83 14.67
N THR A 621 14.11 12.14 14.17
CA THR A 621 12.84 11.72 14.78
C THR A 621 12.72 10.20 14.77
N GLU A 622 13.07 9.54 13.66
CA GLU A 622 13.08 8.08 13.57
C GLU A 622 14.10 7.42 14.50
N MET A 623 15.32 7.98 14.58
CA MET A 623 16.36 7.48 15.48
C MET A 623 15.93 7.62 16.94
N ALA A 624 15.39 8.79 17.31
CA ALA A 624 14.88 9.07 18.63
C ALA A 624 13.77 8.07 19.03
N GLN A 625 12.83 7.79 18.14
CA GLN A 625 11.77 6.80 18.40
C GLN A 625 12.34 5.40 18.68
N ARG A 626 13.27 4.92 17.85
CA ARG A 626 13.90 3.60 18.05
C ARG A 626 14.68 3.55 19.36
N ILE A 627 15.44 4.59 19.67
CA ILE A 627 16.15 4.71 20.95
C ILE A 627 15.16 4.67 22.12
N GLY A 628 14.04 5.38 22.00
CA GLY A 628 12.93 5.35 22.95
C GLY A 628 12.34 3.95 23.14
N MET A 629 12.18 3.17 22.08
CA MET A 629 11.66 1.80 22.18
C MET A 629 12.61 0.83 22.89
N VAL A 630 13.93 1.00 22.71
CA VAL A 630 14.92 0.05 23.25
C VAL A 630 15.37 0.40 24.66
N TRP A 631 15.55 1.69 24.95
CA TRP A 631 16.10 2.17 26.22
C TRP A 631 15.13 3.02 27.04
N GLY A 632 13.95 3.30 26.51
CA GLY A 632 12.99 4.18 27.15
C GLY A 632 12.31 3.54 28.34
N GLN A 633 12.00 4.39 29.31
CA GLN A 633 11.18 4.05 30.47
C GLN A 633 9.88 4.86 30.37
N PRO A 634 8.71 4.23 30.53
CA PRO A 634 7.45 4.97 30.53
C PRO A 634 7.40 5.95 31.72
N ALA A 635 7.02 7.19 31.44
CA ALA A 635 6.72 8.21 32.44
C ALA A 635 5.19 8.32 32.64
N GLN A 636 4.79 8.93 33.77
CA GLN A 636 3.39 8.99 34.22
C GLN A 636 2.48 9.84 33.32
N ASP A 637 3.04 10.67 32.45
CA ASP A 637 2.35 11.59 31.53
C ASP A 637 2.20 11.03 30.10
N GLY A 638 2.47 9.72 29.93
CA GLY A 638 2.37 9.03 28.65
C GLY A 638 3.57 9.29 27.73
N PHE A 639 4.63 9.94 28.20
CA PHE A 639 5.90 9.99 27.47
C PHE A 639 6.78 8.77 27.80
N THR A 640 7.52 8.32 26.81
CA THR A 640 8.65 7.41 26.98
C THR A 640 9.92 8.24 27.13
N MET A 641 10.60 8.08 28.26
CA MET A 641 11.79 8.86 28.62
C MET A 641 13.05 8.03 28.47
N VAL A 642 14.04 8.54 27.74
CA VAL A 642 15.40 8.00 27.72
C VAL A 642 16.32 9.03 28.35
N ARG A 643 16.99 8.63 29.43
CA ARG A 643 18.01 9.48 30.07
C ARG A 643 19.38 9.13 29.52
N GLY A 644 19.87 9.91 28.56
CA GLY A 644 21.20 9.70 27.98
C GLY A 644 22.31 10.31 28.85
N LYS A 645 23.55 10.26 28.36
CA LYS A 645 24.70 10.93 29.02
C LYS A 645 24.76 12.42 28.68
N VAL A 646 24.43 12.75 27.43
CA VAL A 646 24.53 14.11 26.87
C VAL A 646 23.15 14.70 26.62
N TYR A 647 22.24 13.91 26.05
CA TYR A 647 20.88 14.31 25.76
C TYR A 647 19.87 13.44 26.48
N ASP A 648 18.81 14.06 26.98
CA ASP A 648 17.60 13.42 27.41
C ASP A 648 16.55 13.52 26.31
N LEU A 649 15.77 12.45 26.20
CA LEU A 649 14.79 12.25 25.15
C LEU A 649 13.45 11.93 25.81
N ALA A 650 12.40 12.63 25.38
CA ALA A 650 11.01 12.35 25.73
C ALA A 650 10.21 12.18 24.45
N TYR A 651 9.52 11.05 24.28
CA TYR A 651 8.70 10.81 23.10
C TYR A 651 7.32 10.27 23.47
N ASN A 652 6.26 10.80 22.85
CA ASN A 652 4.90 10.28 22.95
C ASN A 652 4.40 9.92 21.54
N GLY A 653 4.19 8.63 21.31
CA GLY A 653 3.82 8.13 19.98
C GLY A 653 2.41 8.45 19.54
N ASP A 654 1.46 8.54 20.47
CA ASP A 654 0.06 8.81 20.16
C ASP A 654 -0.15 10.26 19.74
N ARG A 655 0.56 11.19 20.40
CA ARG A 655 0.51 12.63 20.10
C ARG A 655 1.53 13.06 19.06
N LYS A 656 2.48 12.20 18.70
CA LYS A 656 3.64 12.54 17.87
C LYS A 656 4.44 13.71 18.47
N ASP A 657 4.60 13.69 19.78
CA ASP A 657 5.40 14.67 20.51
C ASP A 657 6.80 14.11 20.71
N LEU A 658 7.83 14.94 20.50
CA LEU A 658 9.22 14.59 20.69
C LEU A 658 9.97 15.76 21.31
N VAL A 659 10.68 15.54 22.41
CA VAL A 659 11.56 16.54 23.03
C VAL A 659 12.94 15.94 23.19
N ILE A 660 13.95 16.66 22.71
CA ILE A 660 15.36 16.37 22.97
C ILE A 660 15.92 17.56 23.73
N ALA A 661 16.48 17.31 24.90
CA ALA A 661 17.08 18.31 25.76
C ALA A 661 18.49 17.92 26.18
N GLN A 662 19.34 18.90 26.40
CA GLN A 662 20.63 18.72 27.07
C GLN A 662 20.42 18.49 28.57
N LYS A 663 21.48 18.05 29.26
CA LYS A 663 21.44 17.76 30.71
C LYS A 663 21.20 18.96 31.60
N ASP A 664 21.51 20.15 31.12
CA ASP A 664 21.22 21.42 31.79
C ASP A 664 19.75 21.86 31.63
N GLY A 665 18.95 21.10 30.87
CA GLY A 665 17.56 21.38 30.59
C GLY A 665 17.31 22.22 29.34
N GLU A 666 18.35 22.61 28.60
CA GLU A 666 18.19 23.32 27.33
C GLU A 666 17.55 22.40 26.28
N VAL A 667 16.40 22.81 25.74
CA VAL A 667 15.68 22.04 24.72
C VAL A 667 16.27 22.33 23.34
N VAL A 668 16.94 21.35 22.75
CA VAL A 668 17.56 21.46 21.42
C VAL A 668 16.61 21.11 20.29
N PHE A 669 15.60 20.28 20.56
CA PHE A 669 14.56 19.95 19.59
C PHE A 669 13.23 19.69 20.28
N ARG A 670 12.15 20.25 19.72
CA ARG A 670 10.78 20.04 20.19
C ARG A 670 9.83 19.90 19.02
N LEU A 671 9.11 18.80 19.02
CA LEU A 671 7.99 18.48 18.14
C LEU A 671 6.75 18.34 19.00
N GLU A 672 5.68 19.07 18.65
CA GLU A 672 4.37 18.96 19.31
C GLU A 672 3.29 18.76 18.25
N SER A 673 2.48 17.71 18.41
CA SER A 673 1.44 17.31 17.45
C SER A 673 1.95 17.17 16.01
N GLY A 674 3.19 16.68 15.86
CA GLY A 674 3.86 16.53 14.56
C GLY A 674 4.37 17.84 13.94
N ARG A 675 4.42 18.95 14.69
CA ARG A 675 4.96 20.25 14.24
C ARG A 675 6.19 20.65 15.04
N VAL A 676 7.23 21.12 14.34
CA VAL A 676 8.47 21.57 14.98
C VAL A 676 8.24 22.93 15.65
N GLN A 677 8.44 22.96 16.96
CA GLN A 677 8.34 24.17 17.80
C GLN A 677 9.72 24.76 18.11
N ILE A 678 10.72 23.90 18.30
CA ILE A 678 12.11 24.29 18.55
C ILE A 678 13.01 23.43 17.67
N ASN A 679 13.89 24.08 16.91
CA ASN A 679 14.88 23.42 16.08
C ASN A 679 16.25 24.08 16.25
N GLN A 680 17.08 23.48 17.10
CA GLN A 680 18.49 23.82 17.28
C GLN A 680 19.35 22.57 17.02
N VAL A 681 18.89 21.70 16.12
CA VAL A 681 19.59 20.46 15.79
C VAL A 681 20.88 20.80 15.04
N THR A 682 22.01 20.45 15.63
CA THR A 682 23.32 20.59 15.02
C THR A 682 23.80 19.24 14.44
N PRO A 683 24.80 19.23 13.55
CA PRO A 683 25.42 17.99 13.10
C PRO A 683 25.93 17.10 14.24
N GLN A 684 26.37 17.71 15.35
CA GLN A 684 26.79 16.99 16.55
C GLN A 684 25.62 16.26 17.24
N VAL A 685 24.43 16.87 17.29
CA VAL A 685 23.21 16.22 17.81
C VAL A 685 22.85 15.01 16.94
N LEU A 686 22.85 15.17 15.61
CA LEU A 686 22.57 14.07 14.68
C LEU A 686 23.54 12.92 14.85
N GLN A 687 24.85 13.20 14.89
CA GLN A 687 25.88 12.18 15.06
C GLN A 687 25.74 11.44 16.40
N ALA A 688 25.39 12.14 17.48
CA ALA A 688 25.17 11.50 18.78
C ALA A 688 23.98 10.53 18.74
N PHE A 689 22.89 10.91 18.07
CA PHE A 689 21.71 10.04 17.91
C PHE A 689 21.96 8.88 16.94
N GLU A 690 22.78 9.06 15.90
CA GLU A 690 23.21 7.96 15.03
C GLU A 690 24.01 6.91 15.81
N GLN A 691 24.97 7.34 16.62
CA GLN A 691 25.77 6.44 17.46
C GLN A 691 24.90 5.69 18.46
N ALA A 692 23.98 6.39 19.13
CA ALA A 692 23.02 5.81 20.06
C ALA A 692 22.09 4.81 19.37
N ASN A 693 21.57 5.14 18.18
CA ASN A 693 20.71 4.26 17.41
C ASN A 693 21.44 2.97 16.97
N ASN A 694 22.70 3.07 16.54
CA ASN A 694 23.50 1.89 16.19
C ASN A 694 23.72 0.97 17.40
N GLN A 695 23.94 1.53 18.58
CA GLN A 695 24.04 0.76 19.83
C GLN A 695 22.70 0.11 20.21
N ALA A 696 21.58 0.83 20.08
CA ALA A 696 20.24 0.30 20.33
C ALA A 696 19.93 -0.89 19.40
N GLN A 697 20.32 -0.80 18.12
CA GLN A 697 20.20 -1.89 17.16
C GLN A 697 21.08 -3.10 17.51
N ALA A 698 22.31 -2.88 17.99
CA ALA A 698 23.17 -3.95 18.45
C ALA A 698 22.61 -4.68 19.68
N VAL A 699 21.93 -3.97 20.59
CA VAL A 699 21.23 -4.57 21.75
C VAL A 699 20.04 -5.41 21.30
N LEU A 700 19.24 -4.93 20.34
CA LEU A 700 18.15 -5.71 19.74
C LEU A 700 18.64 -6.96 19.00
N ALA A 701 19.84 -6.92 18.43
CA ALA A 701 20.47 -8.08 17.80
C ALA A 701 21.00 -9.09 18.82
N LYS A 702 21.61 -8.64 19.93
CA LYS A 702 22.18 -9.51 20.98
C LYS A 702 21.11 -10.17 21.87
N SER A 703 20.06 -9.45 22.23
CA SER A 703 18.92 -9.99 23.00
C SER A 703 18.28 -11.19 22.28
N LYS A 704 18.20 -11.14 20.94
CA LYS A 704 17.76 -12.27 20.11
C LYS A 704 18.69 -13.49 20.17
N VAL A 705 20.01 -13.29 20.31
CA VAL A 705 20.98 -14.41 20.40
C VAL A 705 20.96 -15.05 21.79
N GLN A 706 20.88 -14.26 22.86
CA GLN A 706 20.81 -14.79 24.24
C GLN A 706 19.48 -15.48 24.58
N GLU A 707 18.35 -15.03 24.03
CA GLU A 707 17.08 -15.78 24.14
C GLU A 707 17.16 -17.15 23.44
N THR A 708 18.05 -17.30 22.45
CA THR A 708 18.27 -18.57 21.73
C THR A 708 19.22 -19.52 22.47
N GLU A 709 20.14 -19.01 23.31
CA GLU A 709 21.07 -19.81 24.12
C GLU A 709 20.53 -20.20 25.51
N ILE A 710 19.62 -19.40 26.10
CA ILE A 710 18.99 -19.72 27.40
C ILE A 710 17.85 -20.74 27.24
N GLN A 711 17.45 -21.05 26.00
CA GLN A 711 16.47 -22.10 25.67
C GLN A 711 17.11 -23.39 25.11
N GLN A 712 18.43 -23.57 25.26
CA GLN A 712 19.09 -24.89 25.09
C GLN A 712 19.18 -25.65 26.41
#